data_AF-A0A8H4W0U2-F1
#
_entry.id   AF-A0A8H4W0U2-F1
#
_cell.length_a   1.000
_cell.length_b   1.000
_cell.length_c   1.000
_cell.angle_alpha   90.00
_cell.angle_beta   90.00
_cell.angle_gamma   90.00
#
_symmetry.space_group_name_H-M   'P 1'
#
loop_
_entity.id
_entity.type
_entity.pdbx_description
1 polymer ?
#
loop_
_entity_poly.entity_id
_entity_poly.type
_entity_poly.pdbx_seq_one_letter_code
_entity_poly.pdbx_strand_id
1 'polypeptide(L)'
;MALQLPKTLVQRYSGDWILFTHEGGVDVGDVDAKAEKILIPVDLSEYPSNNEIATTLLKKVPKGVHNVLVDFITRLYAVYVDCQFTYLEINPLVVIPNASGTSAEVHFLDLAAKLDQTAEFECGVKWAVARSPAALGMAAVKAADGKVNIDAGPPMEFPAPFGREMSKEEAYIAELDAKTGASLKLTVLNSSGRVWTLVAGGGASVVYADAIASSGFADQLANYGEYSGAPTETQTFHYARTVIDLMLRAPVYPEGKVLFIGGGIANFTNVVSTFKGVIRALKEFSSQLIEHKVQIWVRRAGPNYQEGLKNIKAVGQELNLDMHVYGPEMHVSGIVPLALIPGRLAQSKVEEFKASQYSYPALISQKLEMHQKLIELRCAILALCASAVVAVEPLEIQGSDFVNPKTGNRFQLLGVAYQPGGSSGYNPSSGIDPLSDGNICLRDAALMQRLGVNAIRVYNVDPDLNHDNCASIFNAASFPFERPAGTGFRPGLTNGRSNPSGSYDASYLNRTFAVVEAFKNYPNTLLFFAGNEVINDAPTGQSVPPYMRAVTRDLKNYIAKQSTRSIPVGYSAADVQELLLDTWNYLQTGDASDPSRSDLFALNSYSWCGDSSFTTSGYDVLVADFSNTSVPVFFSEYGCNVPSPRVFTEVPVIYGPLMTPVLSGGLVYEFSEEPSNYGLVTINSDGSAQLLSDYDALQGQYNTLNVTALQDTVAKNTTVVPPKCSSSLISSSGFANNFTIPAIPSGAQTLIDNGISNPNNGKIVSVTTTTVSQVVKNSNGVPISGLAISPLADDQSNTPTGQNSSSGAATTTSSAPTSTSTKKSGSTTVKASLSALLGIAFLVVILR
;
A
#
# COMPACT_ATOMS: atom_id res chain seq x y z
N MET A 1 -48.95 2.49 -20.61
CA MET A 1 -48.00 1.36 -20.73
C MET A 1 -47.14 1.34 -19.48
N ALA A 2 -46.47 0.25 -19.15
CA ALA A 2 -45.42 0.24 -18.14
C ALA A 2 -44.17 -0.45 -18.71
N LEU A 3 -43.00 0.07 -18.36
CA LEU A 3 -41.70 -0.42 -18.81
C LEU A 3 -40.82 -0.60 -17.59
N GLN A 4 -40.29 -1.79 -17.41
CA GLN A 4 -39.45 -2.15 -16.28
C GLN A 4 -38.16 -2.79 -16.80
N LEU A 5 -37.04 -2.36 -16.24
CA LEU A 5 -35.70 -2.89 -16.45
C LEU A 5 -35.19 -3.42 -15.10
N PRO A 6 -35.68 -4.59 -14.64
CA PRO A 6 -35.16 -5.21 -13.44
C PRO A 6 -33.84 -5.92 -13.74
N LYS A 7 -32.79 -5.62 -12.98
CA LYS A 7 -31.70 -6.59 -12.79
C LYS A 7 -32.23 -7.66 -11.85
N THR A 8 -32.59 -8.82 -12.37
CA THR A 8 -33.01 -9.93 -11.51
C THR A 8 -31.84 -10.39 -10.66
N LEU A 9 -31.83 -9.99 -9.37
CA LEU A 9 -30.93 -10.48 -8.32
C LEU A 9 -31.10 -11.98 -8.01
N VAL A 10 -32.04 -12.66 -8.68
CA VAL A 10 -32.37 -14.07 -8.45
C VAL A 10 -32.32 -14.89 -9.75
N GLN A 11 -31.31 -14.69 -10.61
CA GLN A 11 -30.60 -15.76 -11.36
C GLN A 11 -29.56 -15.20 -12.37
N ARG A 12 -28.29 -15.16 -11.92
CA ARG A 12 -27.03 -15.50 -12.62
C ARG A 12 -26.66 -14.83 -13.97
N TYR A 13 -25.57 -14.06 -13.94
CA TYR A 13 -24.46 -13.93 -14.91
C TYR A 13 -24.73 -13.75 -16.43
N SER A 14 -25.99 -13.71 -16.89
CA SER A 14 -26.35 -13.86 -18.29
C SER A 14 -26.71 -12.55 -19.00
N GLY A 15 -27.17 -11.52 -18.29
CA GLY A 15 -27.54 -10.24 -18.88
C GLY A 15 -28.59 -9.44 -18.10
N ASP A 16 -29.15 -8.41 -18.73
CA ASP A 16 -30.19 -7.53 -18.19
C ASP A 16 -31.55 -7.79 -18.86
N TRP A 17 -32.64 -7.87 -18.07
CA TRP A 17 -33.98 -8.09 -18.61
C TRP A 17 -34.70 -6.78 -18.90
N ILE A 18 -35.38 -6.71 -20.05
CA ILE A 18 -36.33 -5.65 -20.38
C ILE A 18 -37.74 -6.24 -20.37
N LEU A 19 -38.61 -5.65 -19.55
CA LEU A 19 -40.01 -6.02 -19.39
C LEU A 19 -40.89 -4.89 -19.91
N PHE A 20 -41.83 -5.23 -20.78
CA PHE A 20 -42.76 -4.26 -21.34
C PHE A 20 -44.20 -4.76 -21.25
N THR A 21 -45.10 -3.89 -20.80
CA THR A 21 -46.54 -4.12 -20.85
C THR A 21 -47.27 -2.93 -21.46
N HIS A 22 -48.19 -3.22 -22.38
CA HIS A 22 -49.10 -2.22 -22.94
C HIS A 22 -50.12 -1.68 -21.92
N GLU A 23 -50.41 -2.44 -20.85
CA GLU A 23 -51.25 -2.06 -19.72
C GLU A 23 -50.37 -1.45 -18.61
N GLY A 24 -50.71 -0.26 -18.08
CA GLY A 24 -50.00 0.39 -16.97
C GLY A 24 -50.91 1.30 -16.15
N GLY A 25 -50.46 1.75 -14.97
CA GLY A 25 -51.25 2.56 -14.03
C GLY A 25 -51.63 1.83 -12.74
N VAL A 26 -52.35 2.51 -11.85
CA VAL A 26 -52.59 2.12 -10.44
C VAL A 26 -53.31 0.76 -10.27
N ASP A 27 -54.05 0.31 -11.28
CA ASP A 27 -54.84 -0.94 -11.22
C ASP A 27 -54.17 -2.16 -11.88
N VAL A 28 -52.93 -2.00 -12.35
CA VAL A 28 -52.15 -3.11 -12.92
C VAL A 28 -51.39 -3.78 -11.77
N GLY A 29 -51.88 -4.93 -11.30
CA GLY A 29 -51.27 -5.73 -10.23
C GLY A 29 -49.85 -6.23 -10.54
N ASP A 30 -49.63 -7.55 -10.55
CA ASP A 30 -48.30 -8.14 -10.82
C ASP A 30 -47.86 -7.91 -12.28
N VAL A 31 -47.13 -6.83 -12.52
CA VAL A 31 -46.57 -6.44 -13.84
C VAL A 31 -45.65 -7.54 -14.38
N ASP A 32 -44.90 -8.21 -13.51
CA ASP A 32 -43.98 -9.28 -13.86
C ASP A 32 -44.67 -10.48 -14.51
N ALA A 33 -45.90 -10.78 -14.08
CA ALA A 33 -46.70 -11.88 -14.62
C ALA A 33 -47.32 -11.56 -16.00
N LYS A 34 -47.49 -10.28 -16.33
CA LYS A 34 -48.19 -9.83 -17.55
C LYS A 34 -47.26 -9.26 -18.64
N ALA A 35 -46.02 -8.92 -18.28
CA ALA A 35 -45.07 -8.29 -19.17
C ALA A 35 -44.50 -9.26 -20.22
N GLU A 36 -44.33 -8.76 -21.44
CA GLU A 36 -43.45 -9.38 -22.42
C GLU A 36 -42.00 -9.11 -21.98
N LYS A 37 -41.11 -10.11 -22.11
CA LYS A 37 -39.73 -10.02 -21.60
C LYS A 37 -38.72 -10.31 -22.71
N ILE A 38 -37.61 -9.60 -22.71
CA ILE A 38 -36.43 -9.89 -23.54
C ILE A 38 -35.16 -9.76 -22.69
N LEU A 39 -34.22 -10.68 -22.86
CA LEU A 39 -32.91 -10.64 -22.20
C LEU A 39 -31.92 -9.95 -23.13
N ILE A 40 -31.18 -8.97 -22.60
CA ILE A 40 -30.00 -8.40 -23.25
C ILE A 40 -28.78 -9.12 -22.66
N PRO A 41 -28.04 -9.92 -23.44
CA PRO A 41 -26.88 -10.65 -22.93
C PRO A 41 -25.76 -9.72 -22.45
N VAL A 42 -24.90 -10.23 -21.56
CA VAL A 42 -23.65 -9.52 -21.15
C VAL A 42 -22.74 -9.28 -22.36
N ASP A 43 -22.67 -10.24 -23.28
CA ASP A 43 -21.96 -10.08 -24.54
C ASP A 43 -22.79 -9.20 -25.50
N LEU A 44 -22.37 -7.95 -25.64
CA LEU A 44 -23.04 -6.98 -26.52
C LEU A 44 -22.95 -7.33 -28.00
N SER A 45 -22.11 -8.29 -28.41
CA SER A 45 -22.15 -8.83 -29.78
C SER A 45 -23.44 -9.60 -30.07
N GLU A 46 -24.12 -10.08 -29.02
CA GLU A 46 -25.43 -10.76 -29.09
C GLU A 46 -26.61 -9.80 -28.82
N TYR A 47 -26.40 -8.48 -28.91
CA TYR A 47 -27.45 -7.49 -28.66
C TYR A 47 -28.63 -7.66 -29.64
N PRO A 48 -29.89 -7.79 -29.17
CA PRO A 48 -31.05 -7.97 -30.03
C PRO A 48 -31.23 -6.82 -31.03
N SER A 49 -31.55 -7.17 -32.27
CA SER A 49 -31.88 -6.18 -33.30
C SER A 49 -33.15 -5.41 -32.98
N ASN A 50 -33.29 -4.20 -33.52
CA ASN A 50 -34.51 -3.38 -33.38
C ASN A 50 -35.79 -4.14 -33.78
N ASN A 51 -35.70 -5.04 -34.75
CA ASN A 51 -36.82 -5.86 -35.18
C ASN A 51 -37.18 -6.94 -34.15
N GLU A 52 -36.19 -7.57 -33.51
CA GLU A 52 -36.41 -8.54 -32.42
C GLU A 52 -37.01 -7.87 -31.19
N ILE A 53 -36.56 -6.66 -30.84
CA ILE A 53 -37.14 -5.85 -29.75
C ILE A 53 -38.62 -5.55 -30.05
N ALA A 54 -38.93 -5.06 -31.26
CA ALA A 54 -40.31 -4.74 -31.65
C ALA A 54 -41.22 -5.98 -31.64
N THR A 55 -40.76 -7.08 -32.23
CA THR A 55 -41.55 -8.32 -32.35
C THR A 55 -41.69 -9.08 -31.03
N THR A 56 -40.77 -8.88 -30.08
CA THR A 56 -40.83 -9.52 -28.76
C THR A 56 -41.64 -8.70 -27.77
N LEU A 57 -41.32 -7.41 -27.60
CA LEU A 57 -41.90 -6.56 -26.55
C LEU A 57 -43.19 -5.86 -26.97
N LEU A 58 -43.32 -5.46 -28.24
CA LEU A 58 -44.38 -4.55 -28.70
C LEU A 58 -45.53 -5.24 -29.44
N LYS A 59 -45.68 -6.57 -29.28
CA LYS A 59 -46.70 -7.38 -29.98
C LYS A 59 -48.13 -6.85 -29.85
N LYS A 60 -48.44 -6.25 -28.69
CA LYS A 60 -49.77 -5.74 -28.34
C LYS A 60 -49.92 -4.23 -28.56
N VAL A 61 -48.92 -3.59 -29.15
CA VAL A 61 -48.90 -2.14 -29.42
C VAL A 61 -49.11 -1.89 -30.92
N PRO A 62 -49.84 -0.83 -31.33
CA PRO A 62 -50.01 -0.48 -32.74
C PRO A 62 -48.67 -0.28 -33.48
N LYS A 63 -48.51 -0.89 -34.66
CA LYS A 63 -47.26 -0.84 -35.45
C LYS A 63 -46.78 0.57 -35.78
N GLY A 64 -47.70 1.52 -35.93
CA GLY A 64 -47.40 2.90 -36.29
C GLY A 64 -46.55 3.68 -35.28
N VAL A 65 -46.41 3.17 -34.04
CA VAL A 65 -45.59 3.77 -32.98
C VAL A 65 -44.40 2.89 -32.56
N HIS A 66 -44.17 1.75 -33.22
CA HIS A 66 -43.09 0.83 -32.88
C HIS A 66 -41.71 1.47 -33.04
N ASN A 67 -41.51 2.29 -34.06
CA ASN A 67 -40.27 3.02 -34.29
C ASN A 67 -39.88 3.91 -33.10
N VAL A 68 -40.83 4.68 -32.57
CA VAL A 68 -40.62 5.59 -31.43
C VAL A 68 -40.34 4.79 -30.17
N LEU A 69 -41.09 3.72 -29.93
CA LEU A 69 -40.92 2.89 -28.73
C LEU A 69 -39.63 2.09 -28.72
N VAL A 70 -39.20 1.57 -29.87
CA VAL A 70 -37.90 0.89 -29.98
C VAL A 70 -36.76 1.88 -29.73
N ASP A 71 -36.79 3.07 -30.35
CA ASP A 71 -35.77 4.10 -30.12
C ASP A 71 -35.74 4.52 -28.63
N PHE A 72 -36.91 4.71 -28.01
CA PHE A 72 -37.01 5.02 -26.59
C PHE A 72 -36.43 3.90 -25.70
N ILE A 73 -36.82 2.63 -25.92
CA ILE A 73 -36.34 1.50 -25.12
C ILE A 73 -34.82 1.32 -25.25
N THR A 74 -34.28 1.40 -26.47
CA THR A 74 -32.84 1.27 -26.72
C THR A 74 -32.04 2.40 -26.07
N ARG A 75 -32.52 3.65 -26.15
CA ARG A 75 -31.88 4.78 -25.46
C ARG A 75 -31.99 4.68 -23.94
N LEU A 76 -33.14 4.26 -23.43
CA LEU A 76 -33.33 4.05 -22.00
C LEU A 76 -32.39 2.97 -21.48
N TYR A 77 -32.21 1.88 -22.23
CA TYR A 77 -31.24 0.84 -21.90
C TYR A 77 -29.80 1.36 -21.94
N ALA A 78 -29.45 2.20 -22.92
CA ALA A 78 -28.13 2.83 -22.97
C ALA A 78 -27.87 3.69 -21.71
N VAL A 79 -28.87 4.46 -21.25
CA VAL A 79 -28.77 5.23 -19.99
C VAL A 79 -28.69 4.30 -18.78
N TYR A 80 -29.48 3.22 -18.76
CA TYR A 80 -29.46 2.22 -17.71
C TYR A 80 -28.05 1.62 -17.51
N VAL A 81 -27.36 1.29 -18.60
CA VAL A 81 -25.98 0.77 -18.56
C VAL A 81 -24.97 1.88 -18.24
N ASP A 82 -25.04 3.03 -18.94
CA ASP A 82 -24.04 4.10 -18.84
C ASP A 82 -24.00 4.76 -17.44
N CYS A 83 -25.12 4.71 -16.72
CA CYS A 83 -25.26 5.23 -15.36
C CYS A 83 -25.25 4.14 -14.28
N GLN A 84 -24.99 2.87 -14.62
CA GLN A 84 -24.88 1.74 -13.69
C GLN A 84 -26.15 1.53 -12.83
N PHE A 85 -27.31 1.51 -13.48
CA PHE A 85 -28.56 1.12 -12.82
C PHE A 85 -28.58 -0.39 -12.54
N THR A 86 -29.21 -0.75 -11.41
CA THR A 86 -29.55 -2.12 -11.04
C THR A 86 -31.06 -2.36 -11.05
N TYR A 87 -31.84 -1.29 -11.13
CA TYR A 87 -33.28 -1.34 -11.30
C TYR A 87 -33.75 -0.03 -11.89
N LEU A 88 -34.64 -0.09 -12.88
CA LEU A 88 -35.31 1.10 -13.41
C LEU A 88 -36.73 0.73 -13.83
N GLU A 89 -37.72 1.43 -13.30
CA GLU A 89 -39.12 1.21 -13.60
C GLU A 89 -39.79 2.52 -13.95
N ILE A 90 -40.53 2.54 -15.07
CA ILE A 90 -41.40 3.63 -15.48
C ILE A 90 -42.84 3.10 -15.50
N ASN A 91 -43.66 3.52 -14.55
CA ASN A 91 -45.03 3.07 -14.44
C ASN A 91 -46.01 4.17 -13.95
N PRO A 92 -46.74 4.86 -14.84
CA PRO A 92 -46.93 4.54 -16.25
C PRO A 92 -45.98 5.30 -17.20
N LEU A 93 -45.61 4.61 -18.28
CA LEU A 93 -45.13 5.18 -19.53
C LEU A 93 -46.33 5.54 -20.41
N VAL A 94 -46.52 6.83 -20.68
CA VAL A 94 -47.61 7.36 -21.50
C VAL A 94 -47.09 7.64 -22.91
N VAL A 95 -47.82 7.13 -23.90
CA VAL A 95 -47.47 7.25 -25.31
C VAL A 95 -48.66 7.85 -26.04
N ILE A 96 -48.50 9.06 -26.57
CA ILE A 96 -49.56 9.82 -27.24
C ILE A 96 -49.26 9.85 -28.74
N PRO A 97 -49.96 9.07 -29.58
CA PRO A 97 -49.75 9.08 -31.02
C PRO A 97 -50.11 10.44 -31.64
N ASN A 98 -49.40 10.82 -32.70
CA ASN A 98 -49.77 11.96 -33.52
C ASN A 98 -51.07 11.68 -34.31
N ALA A 99 -51.66 12.71 -34.92
CA ALA A 99 -52.94 12.60 -35.64
C ALA A 99 -52.93 11.55 -36.77
N SER A 100 -51.76 11.26 -37.37
CA SER A 100 -51.59 10.24 -38.41
C SER A 100 -51.27 8.84 -37.87
N GLY A 101 -51.05 8.68 -36.57
CA GLY A 101 -50.68 7.41 -35.94
C GLY A 101 -49.32 6.85 -36.40
N THR A 102 -48.44 7.70 -36.94
CA THR A 102 -47.13 7.33 -37.52
C THR A 102 -45.94 7.71 -36.63
N SER A 103 -46.20 8.44 -35.55
CA SER A 103 -45.25 8.83 -34.51
C SER A 103 -46.00 9.01 -33.20
N ALA A 104 -45.28 9.15 -32.09
CA ALA A 104 -45.85 9.39 -30.77
C ALA A 104 -44.95 10.26 -29.91
N GLU A 105 -45.55 10.99 -28.97
CA GLU A 105 -44.87 11.64 -27.86
C GLU A 105 -44.83 10.68 -26.66
N VAL A 106 -43.69 10.63 -25.97
CA VAL A 106 -43.47 9.73 -24.83
C VAL A 106 -43.29 10.54 -23.57
N HIS A 107 -44.09 10.25 -22.54
CA HIS A 107 -44.02 10.88 -21.23
C HIS A 107 -43.91 9.79 -20.15
N PHE A 108 -42.99 9.97 -19.20
CA PHE A 108 -42.83 9.10 -18.03
C PHE A 108 -43.42 9.82 -16.81
N LEU A 109 -44.49 9.28 -16.24
CA LEU A 109 -45.22 9.92 -15.14
C LEU A 109 -44.70 9.53 -13.75
N ASP A 110 -44.09 8.35 -13.65
CA ASP A 110 -43.49 7.83 -12.42
C ASP A 110 -42.20 7.10 -12.74
N LEU A 111 -41.23 7.15 -11.82
CA LEU A 111 -39.93 6.52 -11.95
C LEU A 111 -39.47 5.97 -10.60
N ALA A 112 -39.25 4.66 -10.54
CA ALA A 112 -38.56 4.02 -9.43
C ALA A 112 -37.24 3.43 -9.91
N ALA A 113 -36.14 3.69 -9.19
CA ALA A 113 -34.81 3.27 -9.63
C ALA A 113 -33.90 2.85 -8.48
N LYS A 114 -32.91 2.01 -8.80
CA LYS A 114 -31.77 1.70 -7.94
C LYS A 114 -30.49 1.83 -8.76
N LEU A 115 -29.53 2.54 -8.21
CA LEU A 115 -28.18 2.67 -8.77
C LEU A 115 -27.23 1.75 -8.00
N ASP A 116 -26.21 1.25 -8.68
CA ASP A 116 -25.08 0.60 -8.01
C ASP A 116 -24.22 1.66 -7.34
N GLN A 117 -24.42 1.88 -6.04
CA GLN A 117 -23.64 2.86 -5.28
C GLN A 117 -22.13 2.58 -5.35
N THR A 118 -21.71 1.33 -5.57
CA THR A 118 -20.28 1.01 -5.68
C THR A 118 -19.63 1.56 -6.96
N ALA A 119 -20.44 1.90 -7.97
CA ALA A 119 -19.97 2.52 -9.21
C ALA A 119 -19.80 4.05 -9.11
N GLU A 120 -19.89 4.64 -7.90
CA GLU A 120 -19.76 6.08 -7.70
C GLU A 120 -18.41 6.64 -8.18
N PHE A 121 -17.32 5.87 -8.06
CA PHE A 121 -16.00 6.29 -8.56
C PHE A 121 -15.96 6.45 -10.10
N GLU A 122 -16.82 5.74 -10.82
CA GLU A 122 -16.92 5.80 -12.29
C GLU A 122 -18.02 6.77 -12.74
N CYS A 123 -19.19 6.70 -12.10
CA CYS A 123 -20.41 7.38 -12.55
C CYS A 123 -20.77 8.62 -11.72
N GLY A 124 -20.09 8.90 -10.61
CA GLY A 124 -20.43 9.98 -9.69
C GLY A 124 -20.51 11.36 -10.35
N VAL A 125 -19.59 11.64 -11.29
CA VAL A 125 -19.63 12.89 -12.08
C VAL A 125 -20.85 12.93 -13.00
N LYS A 126 -21.19 11.82 -13.67
CA LYS A 126 -22.37 11.74 -14.56
C LYS A 126 -23.65 11.98 -13.77
N TRP A 127 -23.76 11.32 -12.61
CA TRP A 127 -24.88 11.47 -11.68
C TRP A 127 -25.01 12.92 -11.18
N ALA A 128 -23.87 13.54 -10.82
CA ALA A 128 -23.83 14.92 -10.37
C ALA A 128 -24.24 15.91 -11.48
N VAL A 129 -23.75 15.73 -12.70
CA VAL A 129 -24.13 16.57 -13.87
C VAL A 129 -25.64 16.48 -14.14
N ALA A 130 -26.23 15.28 -14.04
CA ALA A 130 -27.67 15.08 -14.19
C ALA A 130 -28.49 15.82 -13.13
N ARG A 131 -27.92 16.07 -11.94
CA ARG A 131 -28.54 16.87 -10.87
C ARG A 131 -28.26 18.38 -10.98
N SER A 132 -27.54 18.84 -12.00
CA SER A 132 -27.26 20.28 -12.14
C SER A 132 -28.56 21.09 -12.35
N PRO A 133 -28.66 22.33 -11.83
CA PRO A 133 -29.84 23.17 -12.05
C PRO A 133 -30.19 23.33 -13.54
N ALA A 134 -29.17 23.40 -14.40
CA ALA A 134 -29.34 23.47 -15.85
C ALA A 134 -29.99 22.21 -16.43
N ALA A 135 -29.57 21.01 -16.00
CA ALA A 135 -30.17 19.75 -16.42
C ALA A 135 -31.63 19.59 -15.93
N LEU A 136 -31.98 20.21 -14.80
CA LEU A 136 -33.33 20.21 -14.23
C LEU A 136 -34.23 21.34 -14.80
N GLY A 137 -33.75 22.12 -15.77
CA GLY A 137 -34.51 23.24 -16.33
C GLY A 137 -34.72 24.41 -15.36
N MET A 138 -33.92 24.49 -14.30
CA MET A 138 -33.97 25.55 -13.29
C MET A 138 -32.95 26.66 -13.61
N ALA A 139 -33.32 27.92 -13.37
CA ALA A 139 -32.40 29.05 -13.52
C ALA A 139 -31.23 28.91 -12.53
N ALA A 140 -29.98 29.06 -13.01
CA ALA A 140 -28.78 28.96 -12.19
C ALA A 140 -28.81 30.01 -11.06
N VAL A 141 -28.95 29.56 -9.82
CA VAL A 141 -28.84 30.43 -8.64
C VAL A 141 -27.36 30.62 -8.36
N LYS A 142 -26.89 31.87 -8.34
CA LYS A 142 -25.51 32.20 -7.94
C LYS A 142 -25.28 31.76 -6.49
N ALA A 143 -24.22 30.98 -6.24
CA ALA A 143 -23.77 30.65 -4.90
C ALA A 143 -23.43 31.92 -4.11
N ALA A 144 -23.78 31.94 -2.81
CA ALA A 144 -23.67 33.11 -1.92
C ALA A 144 -22.21 33.54 -1.63
N ASP A 145 -21.27 32.68 -1.97
CA ASP A 145 -19.85 32.70 -1.62
C ASP A 145 -18.95 32.90 -2.85
N GLY A 146 -19.54 33.14 -4.04
CA GLY A 146 -18.83 33.67 -5.21
C GLY A 146 -17.82 32.72 -5.88
N LYS A 147 -17.67 31.49 -5.37
CA LYS A 147 -16.87 30.44 -6.02
C LYS A 147 -17.74 29.65 -7.00
N VAL A 148 -17.42 29.76 -8.29
CA VAL A 148 -18.03 28.93 -9.33
C VAL A 148 -17.14 27.71 -9.52
N ASN A 149 -17.55 26.55 -9.00
CA ASN A 149 -16.98 25.28 -9.45
C ASN A 149 -17.60 24.95 -10.80
N ILE A 150 -16.77 24.99 -11.83
CA ILE A 150 -17.12 24.55 -13.17
C ILE A 150 -17.19 23.00 -13.13
N ASP A 151 -18.37 22.46 -13.46
CA ASP A 151 -18.61 21.10 -13.99
C ASP A 151 -19.05 19.90 -13.12
N ALA A 152 -19.71 20.08 -11.97
CA ALA A 152 -20.54 19.01 -11.41
C ALA A 152 -21.72 19.57 -10.61
N GLY A 153 -22.95 19.08 -10.85
CA GLY A 153 -24.07 19.36 -9.94
C GLY A 153 -23.85 18.69 -8.57
N PRO A 154 -24.83 18.72 -7.65
CA PRO A 154 -24.67 18.09 -6.34
C PRO A 154 -24.47 16.57 -6.47
N PRO A 155 -23.64 15.92 -5.62
CA PRO A 155 -23.44 14.47 -5.59
C PRO A 155 -24.76 13.69 -5.48
N MET A 156 -24.81 12.41 -5.89
CA MET A 156 -26.04 11.62 -5.77
C MET A 156 -26.48 11.44 -4.31
N GLU A 157 -27.79 11.53 -4.04
CA GLU A 157 -28.36 11.29 -2.72
C GLU A 157 -29.09 9.94 -2.70
N PHE A 158 -28.77 9.10 -1.71
CA PHE A 158 -29.42 7.81 -1.50
C PHE A 158 -30.37 7.89 -0.30
N PRO A 159 -31.69 8.06 -0.53
CA PRO A 159 -32.64 8.23 0.56
C PRO A 159 -32.81 6.94 1.37
N ALA A 160 -33.05 7.09 2.67
CA ALA A 160 -33.45 5.98 3.52
C ALA A 160 -34.82 5.41 3.08
N PRO A 161 -35.11 4.12 3.36
CA PRO A 161 -36.43 3.55 3.10
C PRO A 161 -37.54 4.33 3.80
N PHE A 162 -38.71 4.39 3.17
CA PHE A 162 -39.88 5.08 3.71
C PHE A 162 -40.18 4.66 5.16
N GLY A 163 -40.36 5.64 6.04
CA GLY A 163 -40.60 5.44 7.47
C GLY A 163 -39.34 5.47 8.35
N ARG A 164 -38.16 5.72 7.79
CA ARG A 164 -36.91 5.96 8.54
C ARG A 164 -36.20 7.21 8.03
N GLU A 165 -35.71 8.03 8.95
CA GLU A 165 -34.74 9.09 8.64
C GLU A 165 -33.34 8.58 8.97
N MET A 166 -32.37 8.90 8.12
CA MET A 166 -30.97 8.59 8.41
C MET A 166 -30.50 9.45 9.58
N SER A 167 -30.10 8.81 10.67
CA SER A 167 -29.53 9.49 11.83
C SER A 167 -28.18 10.12 11.49
N LYS A 168 -27.78 11.13 12.28
CA LYS A 168 -26.47 11.79 12.12
C LYS A 168 -25.33 10.79 12.29
N GLU A 169 -25.52 9.81 13.15
CA GLU A 169 -24.57 8.74 13.42
C GLU A 169 -24.49 7.74 12.25
N GLU A 170 -25.61 7.37 11.62
CA GLU A 170 -25.58 6.55 10.39
C GLU A 170 -24.86 7.26 9.25
N ALA A 171 -25.11 8.57 9.06
CA ALA A 171 -24.41 9.38 8.07
C ALA A 171 -22.91 9.49 8.36
N TYR A 172 -22.52 9.65 9.63
CA TYR A 172 -21.12 9.70 10.04
C TYR A 172 -20.39 8.38 9.78
N ILE A 173 -21.03 7.23 10.06
CA ILE A 173 -20.45 5.92 9.74
C ILE A 173 -20.36 5.71 8.22
N ALA A 174 -21.37 6.13 7.45
CA ALA A 174 -21.33 6.07 5.99
C ALA A 174 -20.20 6.95 5.41
N GLU A 175 -19.94 8.11 5.99
CA GLU A 175 -18.81 8.97 5.62
C GLU A 175 -17.46 8.32 5.96
N LEU A 176 -17.36 7.63 7.11
CA LEU A 176 -16.16 6.86 7.46
C LEU A 176 -15.93 5.69 6.48
N ASP A 177 -16.98 4.97 6.12
CA ASP A 177 -16.98 3.86 5.14
C ASP A 177 -16.51 4.33 3.76
N ALA A 178 -17.01 5.47 3.28
CA ALA A 178 -16.62 6.05 1.99
C ALA A 178 -15.14 6.46 1.91
N LYS A 179 -14.47 6.64 3.06
CA LYS A 179 -13.06 7.04 3.16
C LYS A 179 -12.12 5.87 3.45
N THR A 180 -12.59 4.63 3.40
CA THR A 180 -11.78 3.45 3.71
C THR A 180 -11.99 2.29 2.73
N GLY A 181 -10.95 1.48 2.54
CA GLY A 181 -11.08 0.18 1.88
C GLY A 181 -11.67 -0.91 2.80
N ALA A 182 -11.81 -0.63 4.10
CA ALA A 182 -12.58 -1.48 5.02
C ALA A 182 -14.08 -1.19 4.87
N SER A 183 -14.95 -2.09 5.35
CA SER A 183 -16.39 -1.85 5.38
C SER A 183 -16.88 -1.53 6.78
N LEU A 184 -17.66 -0.46 6.91
CA LEU A 184 -18.25 0.04 8.14
C LEU A 184 -19.72 0.36 7.89
N LYS A 185 -20.62 -0.47 8.40
CA LYS A 185 -22.07 -0.28 8.21
C LYS A 185 -22.76 -0.13 9.56
N LEU A 186 -23.65 0.84 9.67
CA LEU A 186 -24.48 1.02 10.87
C LEU A 186 -25.91 1.35 10.45
N THR A 187 -26.86 0.79 11.17
CA THR A 187 -28.29 0.99 10.99
C THR A 187 -28.94 0.94 12.37
N VAL A 188 -29.59 2.03 12.79
CA VAL A 188 -30.29 2.11 14.08
C VAL A 188 -31.72 1.59 13.88
N LEU A 189 -32.05 0.47 14.53
CA LEU A 189 -33.36 -0.19 14.44
C LEU A 189 -34.31 0.32 15.51
N ASN A 190 -33.85 0.33 16.77
CA ASN A 190 -34.60 0.79 17.92
C ASN A 190 -33.63 1.51 18.88
N SER A 191 -33.57 2.83 18.83
CA SER A 191 -32.66 3.62 19.66
C SER A 191 -32.89 3.46 21.17
N SER A 192 -34.06 2.95 21.58
CA SER A 192 -34.35 2.65 22.99
C SER A 192 -34.00 1.22 23.39
N GLY A 193 -33.69 0.31 22.46
CA GLY A 193 -33.45 -1.11 22.75
C GLY A 193 -32.29 -1.36 23.72
N ARG A 194 -32.39 -2.45 24.50
CA ARG A 194 -31.35 -2.83 25.48
C ARG A 194 -30.24 -3.72 24.92
N VAL A 195 -30.41 -4.29 23.72
CA VAL A 195 -29.45 -5.21 23.10
C VAL A 195 -28.71 -4.51 21.96
N TRP A 196 -27.39 -4.39 22.10
CA TRP A 196 -26.51 -3.71 21.15
C TRP A 196 -25.46 -4.67 20.61
N THR A 197 -25.09 -4.46 19.34
CA THR A 197 -24.12 -5.32 18.65
C THR A 197 -22.97 -4.50 18.06
N LEU A 198 -21.76 -4.99 18.29
CA LEU A 198 -20.52 -4.57 17.64
C LEU A 198 -19.89 -5.83 17.05
N VAL A 199 -20.37 -6.24 15.89
CA VAL A 199 -20.02 -7.54 15.28
C VAL A 199 -19.21 -7.31 14.04
N ALA A 200 -18.05 -7.95 13.93
CA ALA A 200 -17.25 -7.84 12.72
C ALA A 200 -17.52 -8.94 11.70
N GLY A 201 -17.70 -8.53 10.44
CA GLY A 201 -18.08 -9.35 9.30
C GLY A 201 -19.58 -9.33 9.03
N GLY A 202 -19.99 -8.92 7.83
CA GLY A 202 -21.40 -8.90 7.42
C GLY A 202 -22.14 -10.24 7.56
N GLY A 203 -21.50 -11.36 7.25
CA GLY A 203 -22.13 -12.68 7.47
C GLY A 203 -22.34 -12.99 8.96
N ALA A 204 -21.40 -12.58 9.81
CA ALA A 204 -21.50 -12.83 11.25
C ALA A 204 -22.52 -11.91 11.93
N SER A 205 -22.63 -10.63 11.51
CA SER A 205 -23.61 -9.70 12.08
C SER A 205 -25.04 -10.18 11.85
N VAL A 206 -25.34 -10.75 10.68
CA VAL A 206 -26.64 -11.41 10.41
C VAL A 206 -26.87 -12.58 11.36
N VAL A 207 -25.90 -13.48 11.52
CA VAL A 207 -26.03 -14.65 12.42
C VAL A 207 -26.24 -14.24 13.87
N TYR A 208 -25.64 -13.13 14.32
CA TYR A 208 -25.89 -12.57 15.64
C TYR A 208 -27.31 -12.01 15.77
N ALA A 209 -27.78 -11.25 14.78
CA ALA A 209 -29.14 -10.72 14.76
C ALA A 209 -30.18 -11.84 14.78
N ASP A 210 -29.99 -12.89 13.98
CA ASP A 210 -30.85 -14.08 13.97
C ASP A 210 -30.87 -14.81 15.31
N ALA A 211 -29.72 -14.94 15.97
CA ALA A 211 -29.63 -15.56 17.29
C ALA A 211 -30.34 -14.74 18.37
N ILE A 212 -30.26 -13.40 18.30
CA ILE A 212 -30.96 -12.49 19.22
C ILE A 212 -32.47 -12.57 18.99
N ALA A 213 -32.91 -12.56 17.73
CA ALA A 213 -34.31 -12.71 17.37
C ALA A 213 -34.86 -14.07 17.80
N SER A 214 -34.12 -15.16 17.55
CA SER A 214 -34.48 -16.53 17.97
C SER A 214 -34.53 -16.70 19.49
N SER A 215 -33.79 -15.86 20.22
CA SER A 215 -33.84 -15.82 21.70
C SER A 215 -35.02 -14.99 22.22
N GLY A 216 -35.84 -14.39 21.35
CA GLY A 216 -37.02 -13.61 21.71
C GLY A 216 -36.78 -12.12 21.97
N PHE A 217 -35.66 -11.56 21.50
CA PHE A 217 -35.26 -10.18 21.77
C PHE A 217 -35.18 -9.29 20.51
N ALA A 218 -35.89 -9.65 19.44
CA ALA A 218 -35.90 -8.88 18.19
C ALA A 218 -36.39 -7.43 18.38
N ASP A 219 -37.38 -7.22 19.24
CA ASP A 219 -37.93 -5.92 19.61
C ASP A 219 -36.94 -5.05 20.43
N GLN A 220 -36.00 -5.69 21.11
CA GLN A 220 -34.98 -5.07 21.95
C GLN A 220 -33.64 -4.85 21.22
N LEU A 221 -33.49 -5.35 19.98
CA LEU A 221 -32.29 -5.16 19.17
C LEU A 221 -32.20 -3.72 18.67
N ALA A 222 -31.20 -3.00 19.15
CA ALA A 222 -31.12 -1.57 18.95
C ALA A 222 -30.46 -1.16 17.63
N ASN A 223 -29.46 -1.92 17.18
CA ASN A 223 -28.73 -1.65 15.96
C ASN A 223 -28.47 -2.92 15.14
N TYR A 224 -28.36 -2.73 13.83
CA TYR A 224 -27.74 -3.68 12.91
C TYR A 224 -26.54 -2.99 12.27
N GLY A 225 -25.40 -3.65 12.27
CA GLY A 225 -24.19 -3.06 11.74
C GLY A 225 -23.05 -4.05 11.75
N GLU A 226 -22.03 -3.75 10.96
CA GLU A 226 -20.83 -4.55 10.90
C GLU A 226 -19.61 -3.68 10.63
N TYR A 227 -18.45 -4.23 10.98
CA TYR A 227 -17.16 -3.75 10.51
C TYR A 227 -16.35 -4.92 9.94
N SER A 228 -15.77 -4.76 8.75
CA SER A 228 -15.00 -5.82 8.08
C SER A 228 -13.98 -5.21 7.12
N GLY A 229 -13.21 -6.03 6.38
CA GLY A 229 -12.18 -5.48 5.48
C GLY A 229 -10.91 -4.97 6.20
N ALA A 230 -10.64 -5.44 7.43
CA ALA A 230 -9.49 -5.01 8.25
C ALA A 230 -9.43 -3.49 8.55
N PRO A 231 -10.46 -2.92 9.22
CA PRO A 231 -10.43 -1.51 9.59
C PRO A 231 -9.29 -1.23 10.58
N THR A 232 -8.75 -0.01 10.51
CA THR A 232 -7.69 0.45 11.39
C THR A 232 -8.17 0.58 12.84
N GLU A 233 -7.22 0.71 13.79
CA GLU A 233 -7.54 0.98 15.19
C GLU A 233 -8.44 2.24 15.34
N THR A 234 -8.09 3.32 14.63
CA THR A 234 -8.82 4.60 14.68
C THR A 234 -10.22 4.46 14.11
N GLN A 235 -10.39 3.79 12.98
CA GLN A 235 -11.72 3.53 12.41
C GLN A 235 -12.57 2.67 13.35
N THR A 236 -11.99 1.62 13.92
CA THR A 236 -12.67 0.75 14.88
C THR A 236 -13.03 1.53 16.15
N PHE A 237 -12.16 2.44 16.61
CA PHE A 237 -12.45 3.35 17.72
C PHE A 237 -13.64 4.26 17.40
N HIS A 238 -13.67 4.96 16.26
CA HIS A 238 -14.77 5.84 15.91
C HIS A 238 -16.09 5.08 15.74
N TYR A 239 -16.05 3.89 15.14
CA TYR A 239 -17.22 3.02 15.03
C TYR A 239 -17.71 2.57 16.41
N ALA A 240 -16.82 2.02 17.25
CA ALA A 240 -17.17 1.55 18.59
C ALA A 240 -17.68 2.68 19.49
N ARG A 241 -17.02 3.84 19.44
CA ARG A 241 -17.42 5.05 20.16
C ARG A 241 -18.83 5.47 19.78
N THR A 242 -19.17 5.47 18.49
CA THR A 242 -20.50 5.84 17.99
C THR A 242 -21.58 4.87 18.50
N VAL A 243 -21.33 3.56 18.43
CA VAL A 243 -22.27 2.54 18.94
C VAL A 243 -22.46 2.65 20.45
N ILE A 244 -21.37 2.81 21.21
CA ILE A 244 -21.44 2.92 22.67
C ILE A 244 -22.14 4.21 23.10
N ASP A 245 -21.86 5.33 22.44
CA ASP A 245 -22.53 6.60 22.70
C ASP A 245 -24.04 6.50 22.46
N LEU A 246 -24.47 5.95 21.32
CA LEU A 246 -25.88 5.69 21.02
C LEU A 246 -26.54 4.79 22.08
N MET A 247 -25.84 3.73 22.49
CA MET A 247 -26.31 2.84 23.54
C MET A 247 -26.52 3.58 24.86
N LEU A 248 -25.62 4.48 25.25
CA LEU A 248 -25.69 5.19 26.52
C LEU A 248 -26.73 6.31 26.53
N ARG A 249 -27.10 6.86 25.37
CA ARG A 249 -28.23 7.79 25.24
C ARG A 249 -29.60 7.12 25.50
N ALA A 250 -29.71 5.82 25.29
CA ALA A 250 -30.94 5.08 25.54
C ALA A 250 -31.30 5.07 27.05
N PRO A 251 -32.59 4.94 27.43
CA PRO A 251 -33.02 4.89 28.83
C PRO A 251 -32.26 3.84 29.67
N VAL A 252 -32.12 4.10 30.96
CA VAL A 252 -31.54 3.11 31.90
C VAL A 252 -32.55 1.98 32.11
N TYR A 253 -32.10 0.74 31.90
CA TYR A 253 -32.91 -0.46 32.12
C TYR A 253 -32.62 -1.04 33.51
N PRO A 254 -33.65 -1.45 34.30
CA PRO A 254 -33.44 -2.09 35.60
C PRO A 254 -32.55 -3.34 35.52
N GLU A 255 -32.73 -4.12 34.45
CA GLU A 255 -32.03 -5.36 34.08
C GLU A 255 -30.65 -5.10 33.44
N GLY A 256 -30.25 -3.83 33.25
CA GLY A 256 -29.07 -3.46 32.49
C GLY A 256 -29.21 -3.67 30.96
N LYS A 257 -28.16 -3.28 30.24
CA LYS A 257 -28.06 -3.43 28.77
C LYS A 257 -27.03 -4.50 28.42
N VAL A 258 -27.09 -5.03 27.21
CA VAL A 258 -26.16 -6.06 26.73
C VAL A 258 -25.46 -5.57 25.48
N LEU A 259 -24.13 -5.60 25.47
CA LEU A 259 -23.29 -5.30 24.31
C LEU A 259 -22.57 -6.56 23.85
N PHE A 260 -22.89 -7.03 22.65
CA PHE A 260 -22.19 -8.15 22.01
C PHE A 260 -21.04 -7.65 21.15
N ILE A 261 -19.81 -7.98 21.54
CA ILE A 261 -18.59 -7.71 20.77
C ILE A 261 -18.16 -9.03 20.11
N GLY A 262 -18.68 -9.25 18.91
CA GLY A 262 -18.78 -10.58 18.34
C GLY A 262 -18.14 -10.74 16.96
N GLY A 263 -18.11 -11.98 16.50
CA GLY A 263 -18.21 -12.34 15.09
C GLY A 263 -17.40 -13.57 14.69
N GLY A 264 -17.30 -13.79 13.38
CA GLY A 264 -16.71 -14.99 12.78
C GLY A 264 -15.22 -15.17 13.10
N ILE A 265 -14.66 -16.30 12.69
CA ILE A 265 -13.20 -16.44 12.64
C ILE A 265 -12.73 -15.54 11.49
N ALA A 266 -12.06 -14.44 11.83
CA ALA A 266 -11.59 -13.52 10.80
C ALA A 266 -10.45 -14.17 10.00
N ASN A 267 -10.47 -14.02 8.68
CA ASN A 267 -9.40 -14.54 7.81
C ASN A 267 -8.18 -13.61 7.80
N PHE A 268 -8.40 -12.28 7.80
CA PHE A 268 -7.34 -11.28 7.59
C PHE A 268 -7.43 -10.06 8.53
N THR A 269 -8.54 -9.87 9.24
CA THR A 269 -8.68 -8.76 10.21
C THR A 269 -7.87 -9.06 11.48
N ASN A 270 -6.88 -8.21 11.79
CA ASN A 270 -6.10 -8.31 13.03
C ASN A 270 -6.98 -7.98 14.25
N VAL A 271 -7.24 -9.00 15.08
CA VAL A 271 -8.13 -8.88 16.24
C VAL A 271 -7.53 -7.95 17.31
N VAL A 272 -6.21 -7.91 17.47
CA VAL A 272 -5.56 -7.00 18.42
C VAL A 272 -5.80 -5.54 18.04
N SER A 273 -5.60 -5.20 16.77
CA SER A 273 -5.74 -3.81 16.29
C SER A 273 -7.18 -3.31 16.44
N THR A 274 -8.15 -4.10 15.98
CA THR A 274 -9.57 -3.75 16.15
C THR A 274 -9.96 -3.70 17.63
N PHE A 275 -9.48 -4.62 18.46
CA PHE A 275 -9.76 -4.58 19.89
C PHE A 275 -9.09 -3.41 20.61
N LYS A 276 -7.93 -2.90 20.16
CA LYS A 276 -7.37 -1.65 20.71
C LYS A 276 -8.32 -0.47 20.51
N GLY A 277 -8.94 -0.37 19.33
CA GLY A 277 -9.94 0.66 19.03
C GLY A 277 -11.17 0.54 19.94
N VAL A 278 -11.70 -0.68 20.09
CA VAL A 278 -12.81 -0.99 21.02
C VAL A 278 -12.44 -0.67 22.46
N ILE A 279 -11.25 -1.10 22.92
CA ILE A 279 -10.73 -0.84 24.27
C ILE A 279 -10.65 0.66 24.56
N ARG A 280 -10.18 1.46 23.60
CA ARG A 280 -10.14 2.92 23.74
C ARG A 280 -11.54 3.50 23.95
N ALA A 281 -12.53 3.04 23.19
CA ALA A 281 -13.92 3.48 23.36
C ALA A 281 -14.50 3.02 24.71
N LEU A 282 -14.21 1.79 25.16
CA LEU A 282 -14.61 1.30 26.48
C LEU A 282 -13.98 2.12 27.62
N LYS A 283 -12.72 2.54 27.48
CA LYS A 283 -12.04 3.42 28.44
C LYS A 283 -12.72 4.78 28.54
N GLU A 284 -13.07 5.39 27.39
CA GLU A 284 -13.76 6.69 27.31
C GLU A 284 -15.12 6.66 28.04
N PHE A 285 -15.88 5.56 27.92
CA PHE A 285 -17.23 5.44 28.45
C PHE A 285 -17.38 4.60 29.73
N SER A 286 -16.26 4.18 30.34
CA SER A 286 -16.22 3.22 31.46
C SER A 286 -17.20 3.54 32.60
N SER A 287 -17.25 4.79 33.07
CA SER A 287 -18.12 5.19 34.17
C SER A 287 -19.60 5.07 33.83
N GLN A 288 -19.98 5.47 32.61
CA GLN A 288 -21.36 5.38 32.13
C GLN A 288 -21.78 3.94 31.84
N LEU A 289 -20.86 3.10 31.35
CA LEU A 289 -21.10 1.67 31.16
C LEU A 289 -21.46 0.98 32.49
N ILE A 290 -20.79 1.36 33.59
CA ILE A 290 -21.10 0.85 34.94
C ILE A 290 -22.45 1.39 35.43
N GLU A 291 -22.71 2.70 35.28
CA GLU A 291 -23.97 3.33 35.68
C GLU A 291 -25.18 2.68 34.99
N HIS A 292 -25.07 2.38 33.70
CA HIS A 292 -26.11 1.73 32.91
C HIS A 292 -26.15 0.20 33.08
N LYS A 293 -25.31 -0.38 33.95
CA LYS A 293 -25.20 -1.83 34.19
C LYS A 293 -25.03 -2.62 32.89
N VAL A 294 -24.10 -2.18 32.04
CA VAL A 294 -23.87 -2.82 30.74
C VAL A 294 -23.08 -4.12 30.91
N GLN A 295 -23.65 -5.23 30.43
CA GLN A 295 -22.97 -6.52 30.32
C GLN A 295 -22.32 -6.64 28.95
N ILE A 296 -21.01 -6.89 28.91
CA ILE A 296 -20.22 -6.97 27.69
C ILE A 296 -19.86 -8.43 27.41
N TRP A 297 -20.30 -8.95 26.28
CA TRP A 297 -20.07 -10.34 25.89
C TRP A 297 -19.19 -10.37 24.65
N VAL A 298 -17.97 -10.90 24.80
CA VAL A 298 -16.95 -10.92 23.77
C VAL A 298 -16.78 -12.34 23.23
N ARG A 299 -16.91 -12.52 21.91
CA ARG A 299 -16.50 -13.74 21.22
C ARG A 299 -15.81 -13.38 19.93
N ARG A 300 -14.51 -13.67 19.85
CA ARG A 300 -13.72 -13.34 18.66
C ARG A 300 -12.61 -14.36 18.40
N ALA A 301 -12.32 -14.56 17.11
CA ALA A 301 -11.26 -15.42 16.61
C ALA A 301 -10.72 -14.84 15.30
N GLY A 302 -9.49 -15.20 14.93
CA GLY A 302 -8.79 -14.67 13.75
C GLY A 302 -7.34 -14.28 14.07
N PRO A 303 -6.60 -13.61 13.17
CA PRO A 303 -5.22 -13.24 13.40
C PRO A 303 -5.01 -12.51 14.74
N ASN A 304 -4.05 -12.98 15.54
CA ASN A 304 -3.67 -12.46 16.86
C ASN A 304 -4.80 -12.41 17.91
N TYR A 305 -5.87 -13.19 17.75
CA TYR A 305 -7.01 -13.14 18.67
C TYR A 305 -6.66 -13.44 20.12
N GLN A 306 -5.65 -14.27 20.42
CA GLN A 306 -5.26 -14.60 21.79
C GLN A 306 -4.78 -13.35 22.54
N GLU A 307 -3.95 -12.52 21.89
CA GLU A 307 -3.48 -11.26 22.45
C GLU A 307 -4.63 -10.24 22.54
N GLY A 308 -5.50 -10.20 21.53
CA GLY A 308 -6.69 -9.33 21.56
C GLY A 308 -7.60 -9.66 22.73
N LEU A 309 -7.96 -10.94 22.91
CA LEU A 309 -8.79 -11.42 24.02
C LEU A 309 -8.10 -11.20 25.37
N LYS A 310 -6.77 -11.38 25.45
CA LYS A 310 -6.00 -11.05 26.66
C LYS A 310 -6.13 -9.56 27.01
N ASN A 311 -5.95 -8.67 26.04
CA ASN A 311 -5.98 -7.22 26.24
C ASN A 311 -7.39 -6.73 26.63
N ILE A 312 -8.43 -7.18 25.94
CA ILE A 312 -9.81 -6.77 26.26
C ILE A 312 -10.24 -7.30 27.63
N LYS A 313 -9.85 -8.54 27.99
CA LYS A 313 -10.11 -9.11 29.32
C LYS A 313 -9.36 -8.35 30.42
N ALA A 314 -8.11 -7.98 30.19
CA ALA A 314 -7.34 -7.19 31.14
C ALA A 314 -7.97 -5.81 31.38
N VAL A 315 -8.47 -5.16 30.33
CA VAL A 315 -9.17 -3.87 30.44
C VAL A 315 -10.52 -4.00 31.14
N GLY A 316 -11.28 -5.07 30.89
CA GLY A 316 -12.51 -5.35 31.64
C GLY A 316 -12.25 -5.46 33.15
N GLN A 317 -11.14 -6.10 33.55
CA GLN A 317 -10.71 -6.18 34.95
C GLN A 317 -10.19 -4.85 35.49
N GLU A 318 -9.36 -4.13 34.72
CA GLU A 318 -8.82 -2.81 35.06
C GLU A 318 -9.93 -1.80 35.37
N LEU A 319 -10.98 -1.79 34.54
CA LEU A 319 -12.09 -0.83 34.61
C LEU A 319 -13.28 -1.33 35.44
N ASN A 320 -13.21 -2.55 35.98
CA ASN A 320 -14.32 -3.20 36.70
C ASN A 320 -15.63 -3.25 35.88
N LEU A 321 -15.51 -3.59 34.59
CA LEU A 321 -16.65 -3.79 33.69
C LEU A 321 -17.16 -5.24 33.79
N ASP A 322 -18.48 -5.42 33.73
CA ASP A 322 -19.10 -6.74 33.65
C ASP A 322 -18.86 -7.34 32.26
N MET A 323 -17.78 -8.14 32.12
CA MET A 323 -17.27 -8.59 30.83
C MET A 323 -16.94 -10.09 30.81
N HIS A 324 -17.55 -10.81 29.87
CA HIS A 324 -17.33 -12.23 29.63
C HIS A 324 -16.61 -12.44 28.28
N VAL A 325 -15.47 -13.15 28.28
CA VAL A 325 -14.58 -13.24 27.11
C VAL A 325 -14.36 -14.68 26.69
N TYR A 326 -14.66 -14.97 25.41
CA TYR A 326 -14.57 -16.29 24.79
C TYR A 326 -13.79 -16.24 23.46
N GLY A 327 -13.09 -17.33 23.15
CA GLY A 327 -12.34 -17.52 21.92
C GLY A 327 -13.05 -18.43 20.90
N PRO A 328 -12.30 -19.07 19.98
CA PRO A 328 -12.84 -19.90 18.91
C PRO A 328 -13.55 -21.16 19.39
N GLU A 329 -13.27 -21.63 20.61
CA GLU A 329 -13.93 -22.76 21.25
C GLU A 329 -15.43 -22.54 21.49
N MET A 330 -15.85 -21.27 21.58
CA MET A 330 -17.25 -20.88 21.63
C MET A 330 -17.82 -20.78 20.22
N HIS A 331 -19.03 -21.31 20.00
CA HIS A 331 -19.76 -21.14 18.74
C HIS A 331 -19.93 -19.65 18.40
N VAL A 332 -19.97 -19.29 17.11
CA VAL A 332 -19.93 -17.88 16.66
C VAL A 332 -20.96 -16.99 17.34
N SER A 333 -22.20 -17.45 17.51
CA SER A 333 -23.28 -16.77 18.22
C SER A 333 -23.56 -17.34 19.61
N GLY A 334 -22.71 -18.23 20.12
CA GLY A 334 -22.92 -18.98 21.37
C GLY A 334 -23.05 -18.09 22.61
N ILE A 335 -22.46 -16.90 22.59
CA ILE A 335 -22.57 -15.91 23.67
C ILE A 335 -23.96 -15.26 23.79
N VAL A 336 -24.76 -15.26 22.72
CA VAL A 336 -26.10 -14.64 22.71
C VAL A 336 -27.06 -15.34 23.68
N PRO A 337 -27.30 -16.66 23.57
CA PRO A 337 -28.18 -17.35 24.52
C PRO A 337 -27.59 -17.42 25.94
N LEU A 338 -26.26 -17.33 26.10
CA LEU A 338 -25.64 -17.26 27.44
C LEU A 338 -25.99 -15.95 28.17
N ALA A 339 -26.01 -14.84 27.43
CA ALA A 339 -26.33 -13.53 27.95
C ALA A 339 -27.84 -13.30 28.15
N LEU A 340 -28.68 -13.78 27.22
CA LEU A 340 -30.09 -13.41 27.17
C LEU A 340 -31.04 -14.40 27.84
N ILE A 341 -30.67 -15.68 27.96
CA ILE A 341 -31.56 -16.72 28.50
C ILE A 341 -31.13 -17.06 29.94
N PRO A 342 -32.00 -16.85 30.95
CA PRO A 342 -31.69 -17.15 32.34
C PRO A 342 -31.25 -18.61 32.56
N GLY A 343 -30.18 -18.82 33.33
CA GLY A 343 -29.68 -20.15 33.68
C GLY A 343 -28.82 -20.86 32.61
N ARG A 344 -28.73 -20.35 31.38
CA ARG A 344 -27.88 -20.94 30.32
C ARG A 344 -26.38 -20.86 30.66
N LEU A 345 -25.92 -19.77 31.27
CA LEU A 345 -24.54 -19.62 31.69
C LEU A 345 -24.12 -20.72 32.68
N ALA A 346 -24.97 -21.00 33.68
CA ALA A 346 -24.72 -22.04 34.69
C ALA A 346 -24.71 -23.47 34.12
N GLN A 347 -25.34 -23.69 32.96
CA GLN A 347 -25.38 -24.99 32.27
C GLN A 347 -24.24 -25.15 31.25
N SER A 348 -23.52 -24.06 30.93
CA SER A 348 -22.45 -24.09 29.94
C SER A 348 -21.23 -24.83 30.46
N LYS A 349 -20.67 -25.71 29.62
CA LYS A 349 -19.39 -26.39 29.87
C LYS A 349 -18.20 -25.66 29.24
N VAL A 350 -18.45 -24.57 28.52
CA VAL A 350 -17.39 -23.81 27.84
C VAL A 350 -16.79 -22.83 28.83
N GLU A 351 -15.49 -23.01 29.11
CA GLU A 351 -14.76 -22.12 30.02
C GLU A 351 -14.49 -20.77 29.35
N GLU A 352 -14.51 -19.70 30.15
CA GLU A 352 -14.03 -18.39 29.69
C GLU A 352 -12.51 -18.40 29.45
N PHE A 353 -12.05 -17.53 28.55
CA PHE A 353 -10.64 -17.40 28.17
C PHE A 353 -9.73 -17.14 29.38
N LYS A 354 -8.67 -17.96 29.56
CA LYS A 354 -7.67 -17.84 30.64
C LYS A 354 -6.32 -17.37 30.07
N ALA A 355 -5.85 -16.20 30.53
CA ALA A 355 -4.62 -15.58 30.03
C ALA A 355 -3.32 -16.37 30.36
N SER A 356 -3.36 -17.32 31.31
CA SER A 356 -2.20 -18.10 31.76
C SER A 356 -1.83 -19.29 30.87
N GLN A 357 -2.64 -19.66 29.88
CA GLN A 357 -2.43 -20.85 29.03
C GLN A 357 -1.56 -20.62 27.78
N TYR A 358 -1.16 -19.39 27.47
CA TYR A 358 -0.41 -19.04 26.24
C TYR A 358 0.92 -18.31 26.50
N SER A 359 1.61 -18.63 27.60
CA SER A 359 3.00 -18.19 27.84
C SER A 359 3.99 -19.11 27.11
N TYR A 360 4.77 -18.58 26.17
CA TYR A 360 5.96 -19.29 25.68
C TYR A 360 7.00 -19.43 26.81
N PRO A 361 7.71 -20.56 26.91
CA PRO A 361 8.72 -20.76 27.95
C PRO A 361 10.01 -20.01 27.63
N ALA A 362 10.43 -19.15 28.55
CA ALA A 362 11.72 -18.48 28.54
C ALA A 362 12.84 -19.47 28.90
N LEU A 363 13.68 -19.84 27.94
CA LEU A 363 14.95 -20.54 28.17
C LEU A 363 15.96 -20.09 27.12
N ILE A 364 16.76 -19.08 27.48
CA ILE A 364 18.23 -19.00 27.41
C ILE A 364 18.57 -17.55 27.77
N SER A 365 18.83 -17.32 29.06
CA SER A 365 19.52 -16.12 29.53
C SER A 365 20.46 -16.56 30.65
N GLN A 366 21.69 -16.90 30.29
CA GLN A 366 22.81 -16.95 31.23
C GLN A 366 24.14 -16.85 30.46
N LYS A 367 24.98 -15.91 30.93
CA LYS A 367 26.31 -15.48 30.45
C LYS A 367 26.19 -14.42 29.33
N LEU A 368 26.51 -13.15 29.53
CA LEU A 368 27.82 -12.66 29.95
C LEU A 368 27.73 -11.16 30.35
N GLU A 369 27.72 -10.85 31.64
CA GLU A 369 28.05 -9.51 32.14
C GLU A 369 29.40 -9.60 32.86
N MET A 370 30.47 -9.22 32.16
CA MET A 370 31.73 -8.81 32.78
C MET A 370 32.62 -8.18 31.71
N HIS A 371 32.68 -6.85 31.67
CA HIS A 371 33.84 -5.98 31.39
C HIS A 371 33.39 -4.62 30.84
N GLN A 372 32.99 -3.69 31.71
CA GLN A 372 32.85 -2.29 31.32
C GLN A 372 33.16 -1.35 32.49
N LYS A 373 34.46 -1.28 32.86
CA LYS A 373 35.05 -0.21 33.68
C LYS A 373 36.53 -0.06 33.36
N LEU A 374 36.85 0.40 32.16
CA LEU A 374 38.16 0.94 31.78
C LEU A 374 38.04 1.51 30.37
N ILE A 375 37.52 2.73 30.22
CA ILE A 375 37.77 3.72 29.14
C ILE A 375 36.96 4.97 29.56
N GLU A 376 37.45 5.68 30.57
CA GLU A 376 37.09 7.09 30.85
C GLU A 376 38.36 7.79 31.35
N LEU A 377 39.45 7.71 30.57
CA LEU A 377 40.59 8.59 30.72
C LEU A 377 41.51 8.50 29.50
N ARG A 378 41.05 8.99 28.34
CA ARG A 378 41.87 9.51 27.23
C ARG A 378 40.93 10.04 26.14
N CYS A 379 41.35 11.14 25.51
CA CYS A 379 40.67 11.90 24.45
C CYS A 379 39.72 13.02 24.91
N ALA A 380 40.26 13.96 25.70
CA ALA A 380 40.06 15.37 25.35
C ALA A 380 41.21 15.75 24.40
N ILE A 381 40.90 16.45 23.30
CA ILE A 381 41.73 16.78 22.13
C ILE A 381 41.67 15.73 21.01
N LEU A 382 40.61 15.81 20.20
CA LEU A 382 40.62 15.67 18.72
C LEU A 382 39.23 16.09 18.21
N ALA A 383 38.95 17.39 18.37
CA ALA A 383 37.90 18.08 17.61
C ALA A 383 38.60 18.74 16.40
N LEU A 384 38.00 18.61 15.22
CA LEU A 384 38.53 18.89 13.87
C LEU A 384 39.42 17.80 13.26
N CYS A 385 38.79 16.73 12.79
CA CYS A 385 39.21 16.12 11.53
C CYS A 385 37.99 16.16 10.61
N ALA A 386 38.08 16.96 9.54
CA ALA A 386 37.20 16.77 8.39
C ALA A 386 37.47 15.37 7.86
N SER A 387 36.52 14.45 8.02
CA SER A 387 36.58 13.14 7.38
C SER A 387 36.60 13.40 5.88
N ALA A 388 37.70 13.08 5.20
CA ALA A 388 37.66 12.92 3.76
C ALA A 388 36.61 11.82 3.51
N VAL A 389 35.47 12.20 2.93
CA VAL A 389 34.46 11.23 2.50
C VAL A 389 35.09 10.52 1.31
N VAL A 390 35.54 9.29 1.53
CA VAL A 390 36.07 8.44 0.47
C VAL A 390 34.90 7.68 -0.18
N ALA A 391 35.03 7.38 -1.46
CA ALA A 391 33.93 6.98 -2.34
C ALA A 391 33.48 5.54 -2.09
N VAL A 392 32.15 5.29 -2.10
CA VAL A 392 31.62 3.92 -2.19
C VAL A 392 32.14 3.26 -3.47
N GLU A 393 32.67 2.04 -3.36
CA GLU A 393 33.21 1.34 -4.52
C GLU A 393 32.09 0.97 -5.51
N PRO A 394 32.22 1.35 -6.80
CA PRO A 394 31.26 0.95 -7.82
C PRO A 394 31.17 -0.57 -7.96
N LEU A 395 29.95 -1.11 -7.93
CA LEU A 395 29.72 -2.53 -8.14
C LEU A 395 29.77 -2.89 -9.64
N GLU A 396 30.24 -4.09 -9.93
CA GLU A 396 30.24 -4.67 -11.27
C GLU A 396 29.12 -5.70 -11.44
N ILE A 397 28.66 -5.89 -12.68
CA ILE A 397 27.77 -7.01 -13.02
C ILE A 397 28.60 -8.09 -13.69
N GLN A 398 28.61 -9.29 -13.09
CA GLN A 398 29.27 -10.46 -13.66
C GLN A 398 28.26 -11.61 -13.72
N GLY A 399 27.82 -11.95 -14.93
CA GLY A 399 26.71 -12.87 -15.14
C GLY A 399 25.47 -12.42 -14.38
N SER A 400 24.94 -13.25 -13.48
CA SER A 400 23.75 -12.92 -12.70
C SER A 400 24.01 -12.35 -11.30
N ASP A 401 25.25 -12.00 -10.97
CA ASP A 401 25.60 -11.44 -9.66
C ASP A 401 26.05 -9.97 -9.77
N PHE A 402 25.66 -9.15 -8.78
CA PHE A 402 26.37 -7.90 -8.47
C PHE A 402 27.64 -8.27 -7.70
N VAL A 403 28.79 -7.76 -8.11
CA VAL A 403 30.10 -8.15 -7.56
C VAL A 403 30.85 -6.91 -7.10
N ASN A 404 31.38 -6.96 -5.88
CA ASN A 404 32.37 -5.99 -5.43
C ASN A 404 33.72 -6.34 -6.08
N PRO A 405 34.29 -5.45 -6.92
CA PRO A 405 35.50 -5.77 -7.69
C PRO A 405 36.75 -5.97 -6.83
N LYS A 406 36.80 -5.41 -5.61
CA LYS A 406 37.96 -5.56 -4.71
C LYS A 406 37.96 -6.90 -3.98
N THR A 407 36.79 -7.38 -3.57
CA THR A 407 36.67 -8.62 -2.78
C THR A 407 36.35 -9.83 -3.64
N GLY A 408 35.73 -9.63 -4.81
CA GLY A 408 35.13 -10.70 -5.62
C GLY A 408 33.86 -11.29 -5.00
N ASN A 409 33.35 -10.69 -3.93
CA ASN A 409 32.12 -11.13 -3.27
C ASN A 409 30.90 -10.54 -3.95
N ARG A 410 29.81 -11.29 -3.85
CA ARG A 410 28.49 -10.87 -4.28
C ARG A 410 27.94 -9.81 -3.34
N PHE A 411 27.33 -8.79 -3.93
CA PHE A 411 26.59 -7.77 -3.21
C PHE A 411 25.09 -8.10 -3.16
N GLN A 412 24.53 -8.19 -1.96
CA GLN A 412 23.09 -8.38 -1.75
C GLN A 412 22.43 -7.04 -1.45
N LEU A 413 21.36 -6.71 -2.19
CA LEU A 413 20.61 -5.48 -1.99
C LEU A 413 19.68 -5.62 -0.78
N LEU A 414 19.92 -4.81 0.24
CA LEU A 414 19.02 -4.60 1.38
C LEU A 414 18.59 -3.15 1.33
N GLY A 415 17.51 -2.83 0.62
CA GLY A 415 17.19 -1.44 0.33
C GLY A 415 15.82 -0.96 0.77
N VAL A 416 15.57 0.31 0.46
CA VAL A 416 14.28 0.97 0.63
C VAL A 416 14.00 1.91 -0.54
N ALA A 417 12.74 1.95 -1.00
CA ALA A 417 12.25 2.95 -1.92
C ALA A 417 12.16 4.32 -1.23
N TYR A 418 12.80 5.35 -1.79
CA TYR A 418 12.91 6.68 -1.20
C TYR A 418 12.43 7.77 -2.17
N GLN A 419 11.19 8.22 -1.98
CA GLN A 419 10.57 9.30 -2.75
C GLN A 419 9.58 10.12 -1.89
N PRO A 420 10.04 10.90 -0.89
CA PRO A 420 9.18 11.82 -0.15
C PRO A 420 8.34 12.72 -1.08
N GLY A 421 7.03 12.72 -0.89
CA GLY A 421 6.05 13.42 -1.74
C GLY A 421 5.51 12.56 -2.89
N GLY A 422 5.87 11.28 -2.94
CA GLY A 422 5.46 10.33 -3.98
C GLY A 422 5.82 10.79 -5.40
N SER A 423 5.04 10.38 -6.39
CA SER A 423 5.19 10.84 -7.78
C SER A 423 5.07 12.36 -7.95
N SER A 424 4.48 13.06 -6.96
CA SER A 424 4.34 14.52 -6.89
C SER A 424 5.53 15.22 -6.21
N GLY A 425 6.46 14.48 -5.59
CA GLY A 425 7.70 14.99 -5.03
C GLY A 425 8.66 15.55 -6.08
N TYR A 426 8.37 15.30 -7.36
CA TYR A 426 8.99 15.98 -8.49
C TYR A 426 8.08 17.09 -9.01
N ASN A 427 8.48 18.35 -8.78
CA ASN A 427 7.89 19.50 -9.45
C ASN A 427 9.01 20.45 -9.92
N PRO A 428 9.26 20.57 -11.24
CA PRO A 428 10.33 21.42 -11.75
C PRO A 428 10.14 22.92 -11.46
N SER A 429 8.92 23.34 -11.11
CA SER A 429 8.63 24.71 -10.68
C SER A 429 8.82 24.93 -9.17
N SER A 430 8.92 23.86 -8.39
CA SER A 430 9.07 23.96 -6.92
C SER A 430 10.51 24.23 -6.49
N GLY A 431 11.50 23.94 -7.34
CA GLY A 431 12.92 24.03 -7.02
C GLY A 431 13.40 22.99 -5.98
N ILE A 432 12.59 21.96 -5.71
CA ILE A 432 12.86 20.92 -4.72
C ILE A 432 12.52 19.56 -5.32
N ASP A 433 13.39 18.59 -5.06
CA ASP A 433 13.18 17.15 -5.25
C ASP A 433 13.71 16.34 -4.02
N PRO A 434 13.48 15.02 -3.94
CA PRO A 434 13.90 14.19 -2.80
C PRO A 434 15.38 14.22 -2.42
N LEU A 435 16.25 14.64 -3.35
CA LEU A 435 17.71 14.65 -3.21
C LEU A 435 18.31 16.07 -3.27
N SER A 436 17.48 17.10 -3.18
CA SER A 436 17.90 18.50 -3.28
C SER A 436 18.16 19.17 -1.92
N ASP A 437 17.61 18.63 -0.82
CA ASP A 437 17.77 19.18 0.55
C ASP A 437 18.67 18.29 1.42
N GLY A 438 19.91 18.74 1.62
CA GLY A 438 20.91 18.04 2.41
C GLY A 438 20.50 17.79 3.87
N ASN A 439 19.70 18.65 4.51
CA ASN A 439 19.27 18.44 5.88
C ASN A 439 18.23 17.32 5.97
N ILE A 440 17.30 17.27 5.01
CA ILE A 440 16.31 16.20 4.90
C ILE A 440 17.02 14.87 4.63
N CYS A 441 17.93 14.86 3.64
CA CYS A 441 18.74 13.69 3.33
C CYS A 441 19.58 13.22 4.53
N LEU A 442 20.13 14.12 5.35
CA LEU A 442 20.88 13.76 6.56
C LEU A 442 20.01 13.06 7.60
N ARG A 443 18.80 13.59 7.85
CA ARG A 443 17.82 12.98 8.76
C ARG A 443 17.46 11.57 8.30
N ASP A 444 17.15 11.42 7.03
CA ASP A 444 16.65 10.17 6.46
C ASP A 444 17.77 9.15 6.31
N ALA A 445 18.97 9.56 5.90
CA ALA A 445 20.16 8.71 5.88
C ALA A 445 20.51 8.18 7.28
N ALA A 446 20.37 8.99 8.34
CA ALA A 446 20.59 8.51 9.71
C ALA A 446 19.57 7.44 10.14
N LEU A 447 18.31 7.60 9.74
CA LEU A 447 17.25 6.62 10.00
C LEU A 447 17.44 5.33 9.17
N MET A 448 17.82 5.46 7.91
CA MET A 448 18.14 4.31 7.05
C MET A 448 19.39 3.58 7.53
N GLN A 449 20.40 4.32 7.99
CA GLN A 449 21.63 3.72 8.48
C GLN A 449 21.33 2.89 9.73
N ARG A 450 20.49 3.42 10.63
CA ARG A 450 19.98 2.68 11.79
C ARG A 450 19.21 1.41 11.40
N LEU A 451 18.38 1.50 10.35
CA LEU A 451 17.58 0.38 9.85
C LEU A 451 18.46 -0.77 9.32
N GLY A 452 19.65 -0.45 8.82
CA GLY A 452 20.59 -1.44 8.28
C GLY A 452 20.50 -1.64 6.77
N VAL A 453 19.74 -0.79 6.07
CA VAL A 453 19.70 -0.83 4.60
C VAL A 453 21.05 -0.39 4.02
N ASN A 454 21.37 -0.85 2.82
CA ASN A 454 22.58 -0.53 2.07
C ASN A 454 22.27 0.01 0.66
N ALA A 455 21.02 0.16 0.26
CA ALA A 455 20.66 0.71 -1.05
C ALA A 455 19.37 1.54 -0.95
N ILE A 456 19.23 2.53 -1.83
CA ILE A 456 17.97 3.26 -1.97
C ILE A 456 17.55 3.31 -3.43
N ARG A 457 16.25 3.22 -3.67
CA ARG A 457 15.65 3.42 -4.99
C ARG A 457 14.91 4.74 -5.02
N VAL A 458 15.38 5.65 -5.86
CA VAL A 458 14.78 6.98 -6.03
C VAL A 458 14.12 7.02 -7.39
N TYR A 459 12.85 7.39 -7.47
CA TYR A 459 12.08 7.33 -8.71
C TYR A 459 12.40 8.58 -9.54
N ASN A 460 11.93 9.75 -9.14
CA ASN A 460 11.98 10.94 -9.98
C ASN A 460 12.81 12.05 -9.33
N VAL A 461 13.66 12.68 -10.14
CA VAL A 461 14.51 13.82 -9.74
C VAL A 461 14.47 14.90 -10.81
N ASP A 462 14.84 16.11 -10.42
CA ASP A 462 15.09 17.18 -11.36
C ASP A 462 16.57 17.20 -11.75
N PRO A 463 16.93 16.89 -13.02
CA PRO A 463 18.33 16.90 -13.43
C PRO A 463 19.00 18.28 -13.36
N ASP A 464 18.22 19.36 -13.27
CA ASP A 464 18.75 20.73 -13.24
C ASP A 464 19.10 21.20 -11.81
N LEU A 465 18.70 20.48 -10.76
CA LEU A 465 18.98 20.82 -9.35
C LEU A 465 20.33 20.26 -8.87
N ASN A 466 20.93 20.88 -7.84
CA ASN A 466 22.15 20.37 -7.23
C ASN A 466 21.83 19.26 -6.21
N HIS A 467 22.43 18.07 -6.39
CA HIS A 467 22.27 16.93 -5.48
C HIS A 467 23.54 16.59 -4.69
N ASP A 468 24.59 17.41 -4.77
CA ASP A 468 25.92 17.11 -4.26
C ASP A 468 25.90 16.78 -2.76
N ASN A 469 25.19 17.59 -1.97
CA ASN A 469 25.10 17.39 -0.53
C ASN A 469 24.42 16.06 -0.18
N CYS A 470 23.24 15.78 -0.75
CA CYS A 470 22.52 14.53 -0.51
C CYS A 470 23.31 13.32 -0.99
N ALA A 471 23.84 13.37 -2.22
CA ALA A 471 24.65 12.30 -2.77
C ALA A 471 25.86 11.99 -1.89
N SER A 472 26.51 13.02 -1.33
CA SER A 472 27.65 12.88 -0.43
C SER A 472 27.27 12.32 0.94
N ILE A 473 26.12 12.72 1.49
CA ILE A 473 25.57 12.17 2.74
C ILE A 473 25.26 10.68 2.60
N PHE A 474 24.55 10.30 1.54
CA PHE A 474 24.22 8.89 1.27
C PHE A 474 25.48 8.08 0.93
N ASN A 475 26.47 8.68 0.25
CA ASN A 475 27.78 8.04 0.03
C ASN A 475 28.50 7.78 1.36
N ALA A 476 28.53 8.76 2.27
CA ALA A 476 29.17 8.60 3.57
C ALA A 476 28.51 7.50 4.43
N ALA A 477 27.22 7.23 4.23
CA ALA A 477 26.50 6.17 4.92
C ALA A 477 26.47 4.81 4.16
N SER A 478 27.27 4.68 3.08
CA SER A 478 27.37 3.50 2.20
C SER A 478 26.07 3.07 1.53
N PHE A 479 25.31 4.02 0.98
CA PHE A 479 24.12 3.73 0.16
C PHE A 479 24.41 3.90 -1.34
N PRO A 480 24.52 2.82 -2.12
CA PRO A 480 24.25 2.83 -3.54
C PRO A 480 22.83 3.34 -3.88
N PHE A 481 22.74 4.24 -4.85
CA PHE A 481 21.51 4.74 -5.45
C PHE A 481 21.13 3.91 -6.68
N GLU A 482 19.94 3.34 -6.67
CA GLU A 482 19.25 2.90 -7.89
C GLU A 482 18.33 4.01 -8.36
N ARG A 483 18.48 4.45 -9.60
CA ARG A 483 17.65 5.52 -10.15
C ARG A 483 17.08 5.09 -11.48
N PRO A 484 15.81 5.31 -11.80
CA PRO A 484 15.37 5.29 -13.16
C PRO A 484 15.96 6.50 -13.87
N ALA A 485 16.59 6.25 -15.02
CA ALA A 485 16.94 7.31 -15.95
C ALA A 485 15.68 7.98 -16.54
N GLY A 486 14.51 7.34 -16.39
CA GLY A 486 13.21 7.92 -16.73
C GLY A 486 12.05 7.29 -15.97
N THR A 487 11.77 7.74 -14.73
CA THR A 487 10.41 7.58 -14.21
C THR A 487 9.52 8.66 -14.75
N GLY A 488 8.37 8.20 -15.23
CA GLY A 488 7.26 9.07 -15.56
C GLY A 488 7.50 9.71 -16.91
N PHE A 489 6.88 9.11 -17.92
CA PHE A 489 6.22 9.89 -18.97
C PHE A 489 5.74 11.21 -18.37
N ARG A 490 6.47 12.29 -18.68
CA ARG A 490 6.12 13.65 -18.26
C ARG A 490 4.68 13.95 -18.70
N PRO A 491 4.01 14.94 -18.08
CA PRO A 491 2.79 15.58 -18.59
C PRO A 491 3.04 16.40 -19.89
N GLY A 492 4.01 16.00 -20.70
CA GLY A 492 4.39 16.62 -21.97
C GLY A 492 4.77 15.63 -23.08
N LEU A 493 4.71 14.32 -22.83
CA LEU A 493 4.64 13.32 -23.91
C LEU A 493 3.16 13.02 -24.13
N THR A 494 2.65 13.39 -25.30
CA THR A 494 1.20 13.57 -25.54
C THR A 494 0.34 12.33 -25.28
N ASN A 495 0.91 11.12 -25.23
CA ASN A 495 0.12 9.88 -25.34
C ASN A 495 0.55 8.69 -24.43
N GLY A 496 1.54 8.83 -23.54
CA GLY A 496 1.91 7.78 -22.54
C GLY A 496 2.25 6.38 -23.09
N ARG A 497 2.13 5.33 -22.25
CA ARG A 497 2.31 3.90 -22.61
C ARG A 497 1.41 3.42 -23.76
N SER A 498 0.29 4.11 -24.00
CA SER A 498 -0.65 3.87 -25.09
C SER A 498 -0.12 4.27 -26.48
N ASN A 499 0.97 5.06 -26.55
CA ASN A 499 1.65 5.34 -27.82
C ASN A 499 3.18 5.46 -27.58
N PRO A 500 3.88 4.34 -27.47
CA PRO A 500 5.32 4.34 -27.26
C PRO A 500 6.07 4.97 -28.44
N SER A 501 5.54 4.82 -29.66
CA SER A 501 6.13 5.38 -30.88
C SER A 501 6.18 6.90 -30.91
N GLY A 502 5.11 7.57 -30.44
CA GLY A 502 5.05 9.02 -30.34
C GLY A 502 5.78 9.59 -29.12
N SER A 503 6.17 8.73 -28.17
CA SER A 503 6.83 9.15 -26.92
C SER A 503 8.35 9.02 -26.97
N TYR A 504 8.87 8.17 -27.85
CA TYR A 504 10.29 7.94 -28.03
C TYR A 504 10.87 8.93 -29.04
N ASP A 505 11.23 10.13 -28.55
CA ASP A 505 11.79 11.22 -29.34
C ASP A 505 13.08 11.80 -28.73
N ALA A 506 13.69 12.77 -29.43
CA ALA A 506 14.94 13.38 -28.98
C ALA A 506 14.77 14.24 -27.71
N SER A 507 13.59 14.78 -27.43
CA SER A 507 13.32 15.55 -26.21
C SER A 507 13.25 14.64 -24.99
N TYR A 508 12.61 13.48 -25.13
CA TYR A 508 12.61 12.42 -24.11
C TYR A 508 14.04 11.98 -23.81
N LEU A 509 14.81 11.62 -24.85
CA LEU A 509 16.20 11.20 -24.67
C LEU A 509 17.09 12.29 -24.06
N ASN A 510 16.91 13.55 -24.45
CA ASN A 510 17.65 14.67 -23.84
C ASN A 510 17.42 14.77 -22.32
N ARG A 511 16.15 14.66 -21.87
CA ARG A 511 15.84 14.65 -20.44
C ARG A 511 16.45 13.44 -19.73
N THR A 512 16.35 12.26 -20.33
CA THR A 512 16.93 11.03 -19.80
C THR A 512 18.45 11.16 -19.64
N PHE A 513 19.14 11.73 -20.64
CA PHE A 513 20.58 12.01 -20.58
C PHE A 513 20.93 13.08 -19.55
N ALA A 514 20.08 14.08 -19.32
CA ALA A 514 20.29 15.06 -18.25
C ALA A 514 20.31 14.42 -16.86
N VAL A 515 19.47 13.41 -16.62
CA VAL A 515 19.50 12.62 -15.37
C VAL A 515 20.81 11.84 -15.26
N VAL A 516 21.34 11.31 -16.36
CA VAL A 516 22.65 10.64 -16.39
C VAL A 516 23.77 11.63 -16.04
N GLU A 517 23.81 12.80 -16.68
CA GLU A 517 24.82 13.84 -16.41
C GLU A 517 24.86 14.25 -14.95
N ALA A 518 23.69 14.48 -14.35
CA ALA A 518 23.59 14.94 -12.97
C ALA A 518 24.18 13.96 -11.95
N PHE A 519 24.29 12.65 -12.25
CA PHE A 519 24.71 11.65 -11.26
C PHE A 519 25.74 10.62 -11.69
N LYS A 520 26.12 10.56 -12.97
CA LYS A 520 27.14 9.62 -13.47
C LYS A 520 28.46 9.72 -12.69
N ASN A 521 28.77 10.92 -12.20
CA ASN A 521 29.98 11.22 -11.45
C ASN A 521 29.89 10.86 -9.96
N TYR A 522 28.70 10.56 -9.43
CA TYR A 522 28.59 10.04 -8.06
C TYR A 522 28.98 8.56 -8.07
N PRO A 523 29.99 8.17 -7.26
CA PRO A 523 30.50 6.79 -7.24
C PRO A 523 29.46 5.82 -6.68
N ASN A 524 28.59 6.28 -5.78
CA ASN A 524 27.49 5.50 -5.25
C ASN A 524 26.24 5.48 -6.16
N THR A 525 26.27 5.98 -7.40
CA THR A 525 25.17 5.70 -8.35
C THR A 525 25.34 4.28 -8.89
N LEU A 526 24.53 3.34 -8.40
CA LEU A 526 24.61 1.91 -8.71
C LEU A 526 24.20 1.60 -10.15
N LEU A 527 23.00 2.03 -10.54
CA LEU A 527 22.41 1.69 -11.83
C LEU A 527 21.38 2.73 -12.28
N PHE A 528 21.02 2.62 -13.56
CA PHE A 528 19.92 3.34 -14.19
C PHE A 528 18.79 2.40 -14.64
N PHE A 529 17.52 2.66 -14.31
CA PHE A 529 16.39 1.96 -14.96
C PHE A 529 15.94 2.70 -16.23
N ALA A 530 15.84 2.00 -17.36
CA ALA A 530 15.31 2.50 -18.62
C ALA A 530 13.77 2.67 -18.58
N GLY A 531 13.09 1.98 -17.66
CA GLY A 531 11.65 2.07 -17.45
C GLY A 531 11.21 1.35 -16.17
N ASN A 532 10.00 1.69 -15.70
CA ASN A 532 9.34 1.08 -14.56
C ASN A 532 7.89 0.73 -14.95
N GLU A 533 7.55 -0.56 -14.92
CA GLU A 533 6.20 -1.09 -15.18
C GLU A 533 5.52 -0.55 -16.44
N VAL A 534 6.31 -0.24 -17.48
CA VAL A 534 5.77 0.22 -18.77
C VAL A 534 5.05 -0.93 -19.50
N ILE A 535 5.50 -2.16 -19.26
CA ILE A 535 4.86 -3.41 -19.70
C ILE A 535 4.13 -3.95 -18.48
N ASN A 536 2.80 -3.81 -18.45
CA ASN A 536 1.99 -4.15 -17.28
C ASN A 536 0.62 -4.76 -17.61
N ASP A 537 0.33 -4.96 -18.90
CA ASP A 537 -0.87 -5.63 -19.40
C ASP A 537 -0.60 -6.21 -20.81
N ALA A 538 -1.51 -7.04 -21.31
CA ALA A 538 -1.34 -7.68 -22.61
C ALA A 538 -1.14 -6.67 -23.77
N PRO A 539 -1.91 -5.56 -23.87
CA PRO A 539 -1.67 -4.52 -24.89
C PRO A 539 -0.25 -3.93 -24.84
N THR A 540 0.25 -3.59 -23.66
CA THR A 540 1.60 -3.04 -23.51
C THR A 540 2.67 -4.08 -23.81
N GLY A 541 2.46 -5.36 -23.45
CA GLY A 541 3.33 -6.48 -23.83
C GLY A 541 3.49 -6.69 -25.35
N GLN A 542 2.52 -6.23 -26.14
CA GLN A 542 2.59 -6.29 -27.60
C GLN A 542 3.41 -5.15 -28.21
N SER A 543 3.28 -3.92 -27.71
CA SER A 543 3.81 -2.72 -28.38
C SER A 543 5.05 -2.09 -27.74
N VAL A 544 5.25 -2.25 -26.43
CA VAL A 544 6.28 -1.55 -25.65
C VAL A 544 7.67 -2.21 -25.69
N PRO A 545 7.84 -3.56 -25.71
CA PRO A 545 9.16 -4.18 -25.55
C PRO A 545 10.27 -3.68 -26.50
N PRO A 546 10.03 -3.45 -27.81
CA PRO A 546 11.04 -2.90 -28.70
C PRO A 546 11.57 -1.52 -28.28
N TYR A 547 10.71 -0.69 -27.69
CA TYR A 547 11.07 0.67 -27.24
C TYR A 547 11.88 0.63 -25.94
N MET A 548 11.57 -0.28 -25.02
CA MET A 548 12.39 -0.44 -23.81
C MET A 548 13.83 -0.83 -24.17
N ARG A 549 14.01 -1.76 -25.11
CA ARG A 549 15.34 -2.10 -25.65
C ARG A 549 16.02 -0.92 -26.36
N ALA A 550 15.27 -0.09 -27.09
CA ALA A 550 15.82 1.10 -27.75
C ALA A 550 16.29 2.16 -26.74
N VAL A 551 15.52 2.41 -25.67
CA VAL A 551 15.92 3.32 -24.58
C VAL A 551 17.14 2.78 -23.85
N THR A 552 17.17 1.47 -23.54
CA THR A 552 18.33 0.80 -22.93
C THR A 552 19.58 0.95 -23.80
N ARG A 553 19.47 0.72 -25.11
CA ARG A 553 20.56 0.93 -26.07
C ARG A 553 21.10 2.35 -25.99
N ASP A 554 20.22 3.34 -26.07
CA ASP A 554 20.62 4.73 -26.18
C ASP A 554 21.25 5.24 -24.88
N LEU A 555 20.72 4.82 -23.74
CA LEU A 555 21.30 5.08 -22.42
C LEU A 555 22.70 4.49 -22.30
N LYS A 556 22.87 3.21 -22.65
CA LYS A 556 24.17 2.53 -22.58
C LYS A 556 25.18 3.16 -23.53
N ASN A 557 24.77 3.52 -24.74
CA ASN A 557 25.62 4.23 -25.69
C ASN A 557 26.01 5.63 -25.19
N TYR A 558 25.08 6.36 -24.58
CA TYR A 558 25.36 7.67 -23.98
C TYR A 558 26.33 7.55 -22.81
N ILE A 559 26.07 6.64 -21.87
CA ILE A 559 26.94 6.38 -20.71
C ILE A 559 28.34 5.99 -21.19
N ALA A 560 28.45 5.07 -22.16
CA ALA A 560 29.74 4.62 -22.68
C ALA A 560 30.57 5.75 -23.32
N LYS A 561 29.92 6.79 -23.86
CA LYS A 561 30.61 7.95 -24.46
C LYS A 561 30.87 9.08 -23.48
N GLN A 562 29.95 9.32 -22.55
CA GLN A 562 29.94 10.53 -21.72
C GLN A 562 30.35 10.28 -20.26
N SER A 563 30.45 9.02 -19.81
CA SER A 563 30.89 8.65 -18.46
C SER A 563 32.29 8.03 -18.49
N THR A 564 33.07 8.26 -17.44
CA THR A 564 34.37 7.62 -17.24
C THR A 564 34.26 6.22 -16.64
N ARG A 565 33.11 5.88 -16.06
CA ARG A 565 32.80 4.56 -15.49
C ARG A 565 31.63 3.91 -16.21
N SER A 566 31.62 2.58 -16.21
CA SER A 566 30.44 1.82 -16.61
C SER A 566 29.35 1.96 -15.54
N ILE A 567 28.11 2.20 -15.98
CA ILE A 567 26.94 2.26 -15.11
C ILE A 567 25.87 1.36 -15.75
N PRO A 568 25.46 0.28 -15.08
CA PRO A 568 24.46 -0.63 -15.61
C PRO A 568 23.14 0.05 -15.92
N VAL A 569 22.47 -0.41 -16.98
CA VAL A 569 21.12 0.01 -17.33
C VAL A 569 20.16 -1.19 -17.30
N GLY A 570 19.14 -1.09 -16.48
CA GLY A 570 18.17 -2.14 -16.20
C GLY A 570 16.73 -1.81 -16.54
N TYR A 571 15.83 -2.72 -16.20
CA TYR A 571 14.39 -2.51 -16.25
C TYR A 571 13.74 -3.01 -14.95
N SER A 572 12.72 -2.29 -14.47
CA SER A 572 11.88 -2.71 -13.34
C SER A 572 10.50 -3.09 -13.86
N ALA A 573 10.15 -4.37 -13.71
CA ALA A 573 8.94 -4.98 -14.26
C ALA A 573 7.82 -5.09 -13.22
N ALA A 574 6.58 -5.08 -13.70
CA ALA A 574 5.42 -5.47 -12.89
C ALA A 574 5.36 -7.00 -12.78
N ASP A 575 4.94 -7.51 -11.62
CA ASP A 575 4.74 -8.95 -11.37
C ASP A 575 3.41 -9.45 -11.97
N VAL A 576 3.28 -9.35 -13.29
CA VAL A 576 2.14 -9.89 -14.06
C VAL A 576 2.52 -11.25 -14.58
N GLN A 577 2.01 -12.31 -13.94
CA GLN A 577 2.44 -13.70 -14.14
C GLN A 577 2.47 -14.13 -15.62
N GLU A 578 1.48 -13.72 -16.43
CA GLU A 578 1.38 -14.07 -17.85
C GLU A 578 2.43 -13.37 -18.73
N LEU A 579 3.02 -12.26 -18.28
CA LEU A 579 3.91 -11.41 -19.08
C LEU A 579 5.35 -11.38 -18.55
N LEU A 580 5.55 -11.75 -17.28
CA LEU A 580 6.82 -11.57 -16.58
C LEU A 580 7.97 -12.32 -17.26
N LEU A 581 7.77 -13.61 -17.54
CA LEU A 581 8.78 -14.45 -18.19
C LEU A 581 9.09 -13.99 -19.61
N ASP A 582 8.07 -13.63 -20.39
CA ASP A 582 8.26 -13.13 -21.75
C ASP A 582 8.97 -11.77 -21.74
N THR A 583 8.67 -10.89 -20.77
CA THR A 583 9.34 -9.61 -20.58
C THR A 583 10.82 -9.80 -20.22
N TRP A 584 11.11 -10.68 -19.26
CA TRP A 584 12.47 -11.04 -18.87
C TRP A 584 13.26 -11.62 -20.05
N ASN A 585 12.71 -12.64 -20.73
CA ASN A 585 13.33 -13.25 -21.91
C ASN A 585 13.59 -12.23 -23.01
N TYR A 586 12.64 -11.33 -23.25
CA TYR A 586 12.76 -10.32 -24.30
C TYR A 586 13.87 -9.30 -24.02
N LEU A 587 14.02 -8.87 -22.76
CA LEU A 587 14.97 -7.84 -22.35
C LEU A 587 16.39 -8.38 -22.10
N GLN A 588 16.54 -9.63 -21.67
CA GLN A 588 17.85 -10.23 -21.41
C GLN A 588 18.53 -10.83 -22.66
N THR A 589 17.82 -10.99 -23.77
CA THR A 589 18.37 -11.73 -24.92
C THR A 589 19.16 -10.84 -25.89
N GLY A 590 20.23 -11.37 -26.46
CA GLY A 590 21.09 -10.68 -27.42
C GLY A 590 22.55 -11.11 -27.31
N ASP A 591 23.33 -10.84 -28.35
CA ASP A 591 24.78 -11.13 -28.32
C ASP A 591 25.48 -10.32 -27.21
N ALA A 592 26.66 -10.77 -26.77
CA ALA A 592 27.43 -10.12 -25.70
C ALA A 592 27.64 -8.61 -25.92
N SER A 593 27.79 -8.19 -27.18
CA SER A 593 28.01 -6.80 -27.59
C SER A 593 26.74 -6.01 -27.91
N ASP A 594 25.55 -6.58 -27.75
CA ASP A 594 24.29 -5.90 -28.04
C ASP A 594 23.98 -4.85 -26.95
N PRO A 595 24.07 -3.54 -27.24
CA PRO A 595 23.78 -2.50 -26.27
C PRO A 595 22.29 -2.44 -25.87
N SER A 596 21.39 -3.05 -26.64
CA SER A 596 19.94 -3.04 -26.36
C SER A 596 19.51 -4.07 -25.31
N ARG A 597 20.41 -4.98 -24.93
CA ARG A 597 20.19 -5.92 -23.82
C ARG A 597 20.22 -5.18 -22.48
N SER A 598 19.26 -5.49 -21.62
CA SER A 598 19.25 -5.03 -20.23
C SER A 598 20.41 -5.64 -19.45
N ASP A 599 21.08 -4.86 -18.61
CA ASP A 599 22.19 -5.35 -17.77
C ASP A 599 21.69 -6.08 -16.52
N LEU A 600 20.43 -5.86 -16.14
CA LEU A 600 19.75 -6.42 -14.97
C LEU A 600 18.23 -6.43 -15.20
N PHE A 601 17.53 -7.22 -14.40
CA PHE A 601 16.07 -7.31 -14.44
C PHE A 601 15.51 -7.27 -13.02
N ALA A 602 14.80 -6.20 -12.67
CA ALA A 602 14.17 -6.10 -11.36
C ALA A 602 12.66 -6.27 -11.49
N LEU A 603 12.00 -6.71 -10.41
CA LEU A 603 10.55 -6.86 -10.37
C LEU A 603 9.96 -6.24 -9.11
N ASN A 604 8.79 -5.63 -9.25
CA ASN A 604 7.98 -5.15 -8.14
C ASN A 604 7.03 -6.27 -7.71
N SER A 605 7.40 -7.03 -6.68
CA SER A 605 6.64 -8.20 -6.24
C SER A 605 6.00 -7.95 -4.87
N TYR A 606 4.67 -7.98 -4.87
CA TYR A 606 3.83 -7.83 -3.67
C TYR A 606 3.10 -9.13 -3.33
N SER A 607 3.57 -10.27 -3.87
CA SER A 607 2.91 -11.58 -3.73
C SER A 607 3.02 -12.19 -2.33
N TRP A 608 3.97 -11.71 -1.51
CA TRP A 608 4.07 -12.07 -0.10
C TRP A 608 3.33 -11.08 0.80
N CYS A 609 2.22 -11.52 1.40
CA CYS A 609 1.33 -10.70 2.22
C CYS A 609 1.17 -11.30 3.63
N GLY A 610 1.57 -10.56 4.68
CA GLY A 610 1.44 -10.99 6.08
C GLY A 610 2.29 -12.21 6.44
N ASP A 611 1.70 -13.14 7.19
CA ASP A 611 2.31 -14.44 7.49
C ASP A 611 2.10 -15.41 6.31
N SER A 612 2.95 -15.28 5.29
CA SER A 612 2.97 -16.18 4.14
C SER A 612 4.12 -17.20 4.24
N SER A 613 4.31 -18.00 3.19
CA SER A 613 5.41 -18.94 3.07
C SER A 613 5.97 -18.94 1.65
N PHE A 614 7.19 -19.47 1.47
CA PHE A 614 7.89 -19.53 0.20
C PHE A 614 7.04 -20.09 -0.97
N THR A 615 6.18 -21.07 -0.69
CA THR A 615 5.28 -21.67 -1.69
C THR A 615 3.94 -20.95 -1.80
N THR A 616 3.42 -20.39 -0.70
CA THR A 616 2.13 -19.68 -0.72
C THR A 616 2.22 -18.32 -1.40
N SER A 617 3.36 -17.65 -1.27
CA SER A 617 3.63 -16.38 -1.96
C SER A 617 3.94 -16.57 -3.45
N GLY A 618 4.23 -17.79 -3.91
CA GLY A 618 4.75 -18.03 -5.26
C GLY A 618 6.23 -17.66 -5.44
N TYR A 619 6.97 -17.40 -4.35
CA TYR A 619 8.42 -17.14 -4.45
C TYR A 619 9.19 -18.37 -4.93
N ASP A 620 8.69 -19.57 -4.68
CA ASP A 620 9.20 -20.82 -5.26
C ASP A 620 9.10 -20.84 -6.79
N VAL A 621 7.99 -20.34 -7.34
CA VAL A 621 7.80 -20.17 -8.78
C VAL A 621 8.79 -19.16 -9.33
N LEU A 622 8.92 -17.98 -8.70
CA LEU A 622 9.88 -16.95 -9.13
C LEU A 622 11.33 -17.47 -9.11
N VAL A 623 11.72 -18.22 -8.07
CA VAL A 623 13.06 -18.83 -7.99
C VAL A 623 13.26 -19.87 -9.09
N ALA A 624 12.25 -20.70 -9.37
CA ALA A 624 12.32 -21.68 -10.45
C ALA A 624 12.47 -21.01 -11.82
N ASP A 625 11.67 -19.99 -12.07
CA ASP A 625 11.62 -19.20 -13.30
C ASP A 625 12.95 -18.48 -13.59
N PHE A 626 13.55 -17.85 -12.57
CA PHE A 626 14.79 -17.09 -12.72
C PHE A 626 16.07 -17.89 -12.48
N SER A 627 15.97 -19.19 -12.19
CA SER A 627 17.13 -20.05 -11.85
C SER A 627 18.27 -20.05 -12.88
N ASN A 628 17.93 -19.82 -14.17
CA ASN A 628 18.89 -19.75 -15.28
C ASN A 628 19.10 -18.33 -15.81
N THR A 629 18.89 -17.31 -14.98
CA THR A 629 19.08 -15.92 -15.40
C THR A 629 20.52 -15.61 -15.78
N SER A 630 20.65 -14.83 -16.86
CA SER A 630 21.93 -14.36 -17.39
C SER A 630 22.31 -12.96 -16.89
N VAL A 631 21.41 -12.33 -16.14
CA VAL A 631 21.55 -10.99 -15.57
C VAL A 631 21.08 -10.99 -14.11
N PRO A 632 21.53 -10.07 -13.25
CA PRO A 632 21.05 -10.00 -11.87
C PRO A 632 19.55 -9.75 -11.81
N VAL A 633 18.88 -10.54 -10.97
CA VAL A 633 17.45 -10.39 -10.67
C VAL A 633 17.26 -10.04 -9.21
N PHE A 634 16.43 -9.05 -8.89
CA PHE A 634 16.15 -8.63 -7.52
C PHE A 634 14.79 -7.95 -7.42
N PHE A 635 14.26 -7.85 -6.20
CA PHE A 635 13.01 -7.12 -5.98
C PHE A 635 13.27 -5.62 -5.93
N SER A 636 12.90 -4.89 -6.97
CA SER A 636 12.98 -3.44 -6.95
C SER A 636 11.95 -2.82 -6.01
N GLU A 637 10.89 -3.56 -5.70
CA GLU A 637 9.91 -3.30 -4.63
C GLU A 637 9.44 -4.63 -4.03
N TYR A 638 9.31 -4.67 -2.70
CA TYR A 638 8.55 -5.69 -1.98
C TYR A 638 7.89 -5.08 -0.73
N GLY A 639 7.00 -5.84 -0.09
CA GLY A 639 6.38 -5.46 1.18
C GLY A 639 4.91 -5.14 1.05
N CYS A 640 4.11 -6.14 0.69
CA CYS A 640 2.64 -6.06 0.65
C CYS A 640 2.10 -5.47 1.96
N ASN A 641 1.30 -4.41 1.88
CA ASN A 641 0.74 -3.73 3.05
C ASN A 641 -0.58 -4.33 3.54
N VAL A 642 -0.93 -5.53 3.06
CA VAL A 642 -2.10 -6.29 3.48
C VAL A 642 -1.62 -7.62 4.09
N PRO A 643 -1.97 -7.95 5.34
CA PRO A 643 -2.52 -7.07 6.37
C PRO A 643 -1.52 -6.01 6.84
N SER A 644 -2.03 -4.88 7.35
CA SER A 644 -1.26 -3.83 8.03
C SER A 644 -1.46 -3.92 9.57
N PRO A 645 -0.47 -3.55 10.40
CA PRO A 645 0.91 -3.18 10.05
C PRO A 645 1.68 -4.36 9.47
N ARG A 646 2.66 -4.07 8.61
CA ARG A 646 3.46 -5.11 7.95
C ARG A 646 4.37 -5.80 8.94
N VAL A 647 4.46 -7.13 8.80
CA VAL A 647 5.30 -7.99 9.64
C VAL A 647 6.62 -8.40 8.97
N PHE A 648 6.73 -8.19 7.66
CA PHE A 648 7.92 -8.41 6.83
C PHE A 648 8.53 -9.83 6.96
N THR A 649 7.68 -10.86 7.08
CA THR A 649 8.15 -12.26 7.22
C THR A 649 8.81 -12.80 5.95
N GLU A 650 8.69 -12.09 4.82
CA GLU A 650 9.42 -12.33 3.58
C GLU A 650 10.92 -12.04 3.70
N VAL A 651 11.34 -11.11 4.57
CA VAL A 651 12.74 -10.69 4.71
C VAL A 651 13.70 -11.87 4.97
N PRO A 652 13.49 -12.71 6.01
CA PRO A 652 14.37 -13.86 6.22
C PRO A 652 14.35 -14.89 5.09
N VAL A 653 13.32 -14.88 4.23
CA VAL A 653 13.21 -15.78 3.07
C VAL A 653 13.95 -15.22 1.85
N ILE A 654 13.79 -13.93 1.56
CA ILE A 654 14.52 -13.19 0.51
C ILE A 654 16.04 -13.34 0.71
N TYR A 655 16.50 -13.20 1.95
CA TYR A 655 17.91 -13.35 2.31
C TYR A 655 18.27 -14.76 2.79
N GLY A 656 17.37 -15.72 2.59
CA GLY A 656 17.56 -17.12 2.95
C GLY A 656 18.26 -17.94 1.87
N PRO A 657 18.62 -19.20 2.17
CA PRO A 657 19.36 -20.07 1.25
C PRO A 657 18.54 -20.52 0.03
N LEU A 658 17.22 -20.32 0.03
CA LEU A 658 16.34 -20.68 -1.09
C LEU A 658 16.31 -19.62 -2.19
N MET A 659 16.43 -18.34 -1.81
CA MET A 659 16.31 -17.22 -2.76
C MET A 659 17.66 -16.62 -3.12
N THR A 660 18.56 -16.48 -2.15
CA THR A 660 19.87 -15.84 -2.37
C THR A 660 20.67 -16.43 -3.52
N PRO A 661 20.66 -17.75 -3.85
CA PRO A 661 21.41 -18.25 -5.01
C PRO A 661 20.91 -17.73 -6.37
N VAL A 662 19.68 -17.22 -6.45
CA VAL A 662 19.02 -16.79 -7.69
C VAL A 662 18.76 -15.28 -7.71
N LEU A 663 18.23 -14.72 -6.62
CA LEU A 663 17.92 -13.29 -6.53
C LEU A 663 18.94 -12.54 -5.66
N SER A 664 19.24 -11.29 -6.03
CA SER A 664 20.22 -10.40 -5.41
C SER A 664 19.62 -9.46 -4.36
N GLY A 665 18.62 -9.95 -3.61
CA GLY A 665 17.95 -9.20 -2.55
C GLY A 665 16.79 -8.35 -3.05
N GLY A 666 16.56 -7.20 -2.40
CA GLY A 666 15.52 -6.26 -2.79
C GLY A 666 15.38 -5.02 -1.93
N LEU A 667 14.41 -4.18 -2.30
CA LEU A 667 14.10 -2.93 -1.63
C LEU A 667 12.64 -2.89 -1.15
N VAL A 668 12.44 -2.53 0.11
CA VAL A 668 11.09 -2.39 0.68
C VAL A 668 10.41 -1.12 0.15
N TYR A 669 9.14 -1.21 -0.22
CA TYR A 669 8.32 -0.07 -0.64
C TYR A 669 7.43 0.40 0.52
N GLU A 670 7.53 1.60 1.08
CA GLU A 670 8.48 2.69 0.81
C GLU A 670 8.85 3.44 2.11
N PHE A 671 9.81 4.37 2.05
CA PHE A 671 10.32 5.06 3.24
C PHE A 671 9.31 6.06 3.84
N SER A 672 8.80 6.98 3.03
CA SER A 672 7.87 8.02 3.48
C SER A 672 6.42 7.53 3.47
N GLU A 673 5.65 7.92 4.47
CA GLU A 673 4.21 7.66 4.49
C GLU A 673 3.48 8.57 3.49
N GLU A 674 2.92 7.93 2.46
CA GLU A 674 2.15 8.54 1.40
C GLU A 674 0.69 8.03 1.45
N PRO A 675 -0.26 8.60 0.67
CA PRO A 675 -1.67 8.17 0.70
C PRO A 675 -1.94 6.68 0.43
N SER A 676 -0.95 5.98 -0.12
CA SER A 676 -0.95 4.53 -0.38
C SER A 676 -0.75 3.68 0.89
N ASN A 677 -0.35 4.28 2.02
CA ASN A 677 -0.09 3.63 3.33
C ASN A 677 0.98 2.53 3.27
N TYR A 678 2.13 2.85 2.67
CA TYR A 678 3.32 1.97 2.57
C TYR A 678 4.54 2.50 3.33
N GLY A 679 4.43 3.62 4.03
CA GLY A 679 5.56 4.30 4.64
C GLY A 679 6.11 3.60 5.88
N LEU A 680 7.39 3.84 6.13
CA LEU A 680 8.05 3.53 7.39
C LEU A 680 8.10 4.76 8.31
N VAL A 681 8.02 5.97 7.74
CA VAL A 681 8.22 7.23 8.46
C VAL A 681 7.23 8.28 7.95
N THR A 682 6.48 8.91 8.86
CA THR A 682 5.74 10.14 8.53
C THR A 682 6.67 11.33 8.56
N ILE A 683 6.71 12.10 7.46
CA ILE A 683 7.50 13.32 7.34
C ILE A 683 6.56 14.52 7.41
N ASN A 684 6.77 15.41 8.38
CA ASN A 684 5.95 16.60 8.56
C ASN A 684 6.50 17.79 7.75
N SER A 685 5.63 18.77 7.50
CA SER A 685 5.98 19.99 6.74
C SER A 685 7.05 20.86 7.39
N ASP A 686 7.28 20.71 8.71
CA ASP A 686 8.33 21.41 9.45
C ASP A 686 9.69 20.67 9.38
N GLY A 687 9.77 19.58 8.63
CA GLY A 687 10.97 18.73 8.53
C GLY A 687 11.15 17.76 9.70
N SER A 688 10.25 17.74 10.69
CA SER A 688 10.24 16.69 11.71
C SER A 688 9.76 15.35 11.12
N ALA A 689 10.16 14.26 11.76
CA ALA A 689 9.79 12.91 11.32
C ALA A 689 9.29 12.05 12.49
N GLN A 690 8.39 11.11 12.21
CA GLN A 690 7.92 10.12 13.16
C GLN A 690 7.99 8.73 12.55
N LEU A 691 8.68 7.81 13.22
CA LEU A 691 8.70 6.39 12.82
C LEU A 691 7.31 5.79 12.96
N LEU A 692 6.94 4.89 12.07
CA LEU A 692 5.71 4.09 12.13
C LEU A 692 5.99 2.69 12.68
N SER A 693 4.95 1.93 13.02
CA SER A 693 5.08 0.55 13.49
C SER A 693 5.79 -0.36 12.48
N ASP A 694 5.65 -0.06 11.19
CA ASP A 694 6.28 -0.82 10.12
C ASP A 694 7.80 -0.66 10.14
N TYR A 695 8.33 0.52 10.53
CA TYR A 695 9.76 0.70 10.74
C TYR A 695 10.29 -0.25 11.81
N ASP A 696 9.58 -0.37 12.93
CA ASP A 696 9.97 -1.25 14.03
C ASP A 696 9.90 -2.72 13.63
N ALA A 697 8.87 -3.13 12.90
CA ALA A 697 8.70 -4.49 12.42
C ALA A 697 9.81 -4.87 11.42
N LEU A 698 10.10 -3.99 10.46
CA LEU A 698 11.16 -4.20 9.48
C LEU A 698 12.54 -4.24 10.15
N GLN A 699 12.82 -3.30 11.05
CA GLN A 699 14.04 -3.30 11.88
C GLN A 699 14.18 -4.62 12.63
N GLY A 700 13.08 -5.13 13.19
CA GLY A 700 13.03 -6.43 13.85
C GLY A 700 13.46 -7.57 12.92
N GLN A 701 12.95 -7.63 11.69
CA GLN A 701 13.32 -8.65 10.71
C GLN A 701 14.77 -8.50 10.21
N TYR A 702 15.19 -7.28 9.88
CA TYR A 702 16.58 -7.03 9.46
C TYR A 702 17.60 -7.37 10.55
N ASN A 703 17.28 -7.13 11.82
CA ASN A 703 18.13 -7.53 12.94
C ASN A 703 18.30 -9.06 13.06
N THR A 704 17.47 -9.87 12.41
CA THR A 704 17.66 -11.34 12.37
C THR A 704 18.69 -11.78 11.32
N LEU A 705 19.04 -10.90 10.38
CA LEU A 705 19.94 -11.22 9.27
C LEU A 705 21.40 -11.11 9.69
N ASN A 706 22.23 -12.06 9.23
CA ASN A 706 23.67 -11.92 9.28
C ASN A 706 24.17 -11.26 7.99
N VAL A 707 24.03 -9.93 7.93
CA VAL A 707 24.38 -9.14 6.73
C VAL A 707 25.85 -9.28 6.36
N THR A 708 26.76 -9.37 7.33
CA THR A 708 28.18 -9.63 7.07
C THR A 708 28.37 -10.93 6.29
N ALA A 709 27.73 -12.03 6.72
CA ALA A 709 27.80 -13.29 5.98
C ALA A 709 27.16 -13.23 4.58
N LEU A 710 26.09 -12.45 4.42
CA LEU A 710 25.45 -12.24 3.11
C LEU A 710 26.38 -11.51 2.13
N GLN A 711 27.10 -10.47 2.59
CA GLN A 711 28.04 -9.70 1.76
C GLN A 711 29.41 -10.36 1.60
N ASP A 712 29.73 -11.37 2.42
CA ASP A 712 30.97 -12.17 2.33
C ASP A 712 30.84 -13.40 1.43
N THR A 713 29.75 -13.52 0.67
CA THR A 713 29.51 -14.66 -0.22
C THR A 713 30.21 -14.45 -1.57
N VAL A 714 31.08 -15.38 -1.99
CA VAL A 714 31.76 -15.32 -3.30
C VAL A 714 30.74 -15.43 -4.45
N ALA A 715 30.90 -14.61 -5.50
CA ALA A 715 30.07 -14.68 -6.70
C ALA A 715 30.26 -16.01 -7.44
N LYS A 716 29.17 -16.66 -7.87
CA LYS A 716 29.20 -18.02 -8.44
C LYS A 716 28.72 -18.08 -9.88
N ASN A 717 27.81 -17.19 -10.27
CA ASN A 717 27.12 -17.26 -11.56
C ASN A 717 27.71 -16.29 -12.58
N THR A 718 29.03 -16.11 -12.57
CA THR A 718 29.72 -15.07 -13.36
C THR A 718 29.90 -15.41 -14.84
N THR A 719 29.61 -16.66 -15.25
CA THR A 719 29.89 -17.19 -16.59
C THR A 719 28.64 -17.53 -17.40
N VAL A 720 27.43 -17.23 -16.89
CA VAL A 720 26.17 -17.49 -17.60
C VAL A 720 26.11 -16.63 -18.86
N VAL A 721 25.88 -17.27 -20.01
CA VAL A 721 25.81 -16.58 -21.32
C VAL A 721 24.35 -16.24 -21.64
N PRO A 722 24.04 -15.00 -22.03
CA PRO A 722 22.70 -14.61 -22.44
C PRO A 722 22.16 -15.42 -23.63
N PRO A 723 20.84 -15.73 -23.65
CA PRO A 723 20.24 -16.40 -24.80
C PRO A 723 20.26 -15.49 -26.03
N LYS A 724 20.31 -16.09 -27.23
CA LYS A 724 20.18 -15.35 -28.51
C LYS A 724 18.73 -15.03 -28.82
N CYS A 725 18.49 -13.88 -29.44
CA CYS A 725 17.15 -13.43 -29.80
C CYS A 725 16.46 -14.48 -30.68
N SER A 726 15.35 -15.04 -30.19
CA SER A 726 14.55 -16.03 -30.92
C SER A 726 13.09 -15.87 -30.53
N SER A 727 12.18 -15.91 -31.51
CA SER A 727 10.74 -15.88 -31.25
C SER A 727 10.26 -17.06 -30.40
N SER A 728 11.01 -18.17 -30.39
CA SER A 728 10.72 -19.35 -29.56
C SER A 728 10.93 -19.13 -28.05
N LEU A 729 11.58 -18.02 -27.66
CA LEU A 729 11.72 -17.65 -26.25
C LEU A 729 10.44 -17.00 -25.68
N ILE A 730 9.53 -16.58 -26.56
CA ILE A 730 8.29 -15.91 -26.19
C ILE A 730 7.15 -16.93 -26.26
N SER A 731 6.45 -17.09 -25.15
CA SER A 731 5.42 -18.12 -24.97
C SER A 731 4.01 -17.59 -25.25
N SER A 732 3.75 -16.32 -24.97
CA SER A 732 2.41 -15.72 -25.09
C SER A 732 2.10 -15.29 -26.52
N SER A 733 0.93 -15.67 -27.02
CA SER A 733 0.49 -15.41 -28.41
C SER A 733 0.24 -13.93 -28.74
N GLY A 734 0.19 -13.05 -27.74
CA GLY A 734 0.02 -11.59 -27.88
C GLY A 734 1.27 -10.77 -27.54
N PHE A 735 2.35 -11.38 -27.08
CA PHE A 735 3.56 -10.66 -26.67
C PHE A 735 4.48 -10.39 -27.87
N ALA A 736 5.24 -9.29 -27.83
CA ALA A 736 6.20 -8.95 -28.87
C ALA A 736 7.26 -10.06 -29.04
N ASN A 737 7.28 -10.73 -30.20
CA ASN A 737 8.25 -11.77 -30.52
C ASN A 737 9.24 -11.38 -31.63
N ASN A 738 9.15 -10.14 -32.12
CA ASN A 738 10.09 -9.55 -33.05
C ASN A 738 11.07 -8.65 -32.28
N PHE A 739 12.36 -8.97 -32.37
CA PHE A 739 13.44 -8.27 -31.68
C PHE A 739 14.00 -7.06 -32.43
N THR A 740 13.37 -6.66 -33.53
CA THR A 740 13.73 -5.44 -34.27
C THR A 740 13.33 -4.23 -33.44
N ILE A 741 14.31 -3.40 -33.07
CA ILE A 741 14.08 -2.19 -32.27
C ILE A 741 14.04 -0.93 -33.15
N PRO A 742 13.31 0.11 -32.73
CA PRO A 742 13.31 1.42 -33.40
C PRO A 742 14.71 2.00 -33.60
N ALA A 743 14.90 2.73 -34.71
CA ALA A 743 16.10 3.54 -34.92
C ALA A 743 16.15 4.72 -33.94
N ILE A 744 17.36 5.24 -33.71
CA ILE A 744 17.57 6.42 -32.85
C ILE A 744 16.80 7.62 -33.42
N PRO A 745 16.00 8.35 -32.61
CA PRO A 745 15.26 9.52 -33.07
C PRO A 745 16.17 10.58 -33.68
N SER A 746 15.66 11.30 -34.68
CA SER A 746 16.41 12.37 -35.35
C SER A 746 16.92 13.40 -34.34
N GLY A 747 18.21 13.74 -34.41
CA GLY A 747 18.88 14.65 -33.48
C GLY A 747 19.40 14.01 -32.19
N ALA A 748 18.88 12.85 -31.78
CA ALA A 748 19.34 12.19 -30.54
C ALA A 748 20.73 11.57 -30.66
N GLN A 749 21.15 11.15 -31.86
CA GLN A 749 22.52 10.65 -32.08
C GLN A 749 23.57 11.72 -31.75
N THR A 750 23.30 12.99 -32.07
CA THR A 750 24.19 14.11 -31.74
C THR A 750 24.32 14.28 -30.22
N LEU A 751 23.23 14.07 -29.46
CA LEU A 751 23.28 14.09 -27.99
C LEU A 751 24.16 12.96 -27.45
N ILE A 752 24.05 11.75 -28.01
CA ILE A 752 24.89 10.61 -27.63
C ILE A 752 26.37 10.89 -27.91
N ASP A 753 26.67 11.44 -29.08
CA ASP A 753 28.05 11.65 -29.53
C ASP A 753 28.74 12.80 -28.80
N ASN A 754 28.03 13.92 -28.59
CA ASN A 754 28.60 15.17 -28.10
C ASN A 754 28.22 15.53 -26.66
N GLY A 755 27.30 14.77 -26.05
CA GLY A 755 26.66 15.13 -24.79
C GLY A 755 25.52 16.14 -24.98
N ILE A 756 24.74 16.34 -23.92
CA ILE A 756 23.69 17.37 -23.88
C ILE A 756 24.28 18.78 -23.65
N SER A 757 23.52 19.82 -23.96
CA SER A 757 23.90 21.20 -23.67
C SER A 757 23.74 21.55 -22.19
N ASN A 758 24.71 22.27 -21.62
CA ASN A 758 24.71 22.74 -20.22
C ASN A 758 24.44 21.64 -19.18
N PRO A 759 25.18 20.52 -19.22
CA PRO A 759 24.95 19.42 -18.30
C PRO A 759 25.25 19.83 -16.86
N ASN A 760 24.29 19.61 -15.96
CA ASN A 760 24.56 19.61 -14.54
C ASN A 760 25.44 18.39 -14.22
N ASN A 761 26.63 18.62 -13.67
CA ASN A 761 27.58 17.56 -13.38
C ASN A 761 27.77 17.48 -11.86
N GLY A 762 27.13 16.48 -11.26
CA GLY A 762 27.25 16.22 -9.82
C GLY A 762 28.68 15.92 -9.40
N LYS A 763 29.01 16.23 -8.14
CA LYS A 763 30.30 15.92 -7.50
C LYS A 763 30.14 15.66 -6.01
N ILE A 764 30.99 14.79 -5.47
CA ILE A 764 31.05 14.58 -4.02
C ILE A 764 31.64 15.82 -3.35
N VAL A 765 31.01 16.24 -2.24
CA VAL A 765 31.41 17.36 -1.40
C VAL A 765 31.62 16.86 0.04
N SER A 766 32.43 17.59 0.81
CA SER A 766 32.71 17.20 2.20
C SER A 766 31.46 17.32 3.07
N VAL A 767 31.10 16.23 3.76
CA VAL A 767 30.01 16.23 4.75
C VAL A 767 30.52 16.87 6.05
N THR A 768 30.10 18.10 6.33
CA THR A 768 30.56 18.89 7.49
C THR A 768 29.77 18.66 8.76
N THR A 769 28.53 18.16 8.65
CA THR A 769 27.63 17.88 9.77
C THR A 769 27.09 16.47 9.64
N THR A 770 27.23 15.68 10.70
CA THR A 770 26.70 14.31 10.76
C THR A 770 25.52 14.17 11.72
N THR A 771 25.28 15.17 12.58
CA THR A 771 24.20 15.16 13.57
C THR A 771 22.91 15.71 12.99
N VAL A 772 21.81 15.02 13.22
CA VAL A 772 20.47 15.44 12.78
C VAL A 772 19.98 16.57 13.69
N SER A 773 19.54 17.67 13.08
CA SER A 773 19.03 18.85 13.80
C SER A 773 17.52 18.82 14.00
N GLN A 774 16.81 18.12 13.12
CA GLN A 774 15.36 17.99 13.15
C GLN A 774 14.88 17.09 14.28
N VAL A 775 13.68 17.37 14.79
CA VAL A 775 13.04 16.51 15.78
C VAL A 775 12.58 15.22 15.10
N VAL A 776 13.09 14.09 15.56
CA VAL A 776 12.65 12.76 15.12
C VAL A 776 12.05 12.03 16.30
N LYS A 777 10.84 11.47 16.14
CA LYS A 777 10.14 10.69 17.15
C LYS A 777 10.14 9.21 16.77
N ASN A 778 10.24 8.32 17.75
CA ASN A 778 10.01 6.89 17.53
C ASN A 778 8.50 6.60 17.31
N SER A 779 8.18 5.33 17.07
CA SER A 779 6.82 4.83 16.86
C SER A 779 5.86 5.12 18.01
N ASN A 780 6.38 5.26 19.23
CA ASN A 780 5.61 5.62 20.43
C ASN A 780 5.48 7.15 20.64
N GLY A 781 5.96 7.96 19.70
CA GLY A 781 5.91 9.42 19.78
C GLY A 781 6.98 10.07 20.66
N VAL A 782 7.97 9.31 21.14
CA VAL A 782 9.06 9.80 22.00
C VAL A 782 10.21 10.33 21.14
N PRO A 783 10.73 11.55 21.39
CA PRO A 783 11.89 12.08 20.66
C PRO A 783 13.14 11.21 20.79
N ILE A 784 13.82 10.97 19.68
CA ILE A 784 15.08 10.24 19.60
C ILE A 784 16.23 11.26 19.77
N SER A 785 17.01 11.12 20.83
CA SER A 785 18.18 11.96 21.09
C SER A 785 19.45 11.41 20.44
N GLY A 786 20.31 12.28 19.91
CA GLY A 786 21.64 11.91 19.42
C GLY A 786 21.65 11.18 18.07
N LEU A 787 20.61 11.35 17.24
CA LEU A 787 20.57 10.77 15.91
C LEU A 787 21.64 11.42 15.02
N ALA A 788 22.51 10.60 14.45
CA ALA A 788 23.60 11.02 13.58
C ALA A 788 23.97 9.90 12.60
N ILE A 789 24.51 10.26 11.44
CA ILE A 789 25.18 9.29 10.57
C ILE A 789 26.59 8.99 11.10
N SER A 790 27.01 7.74 10.96
CA SER A 790 28.39 7.30 11.14
C SER A 790 29.01 7.07 9.77
N PRO A 791 29.95 7.92 9.32
CA PRO A 791 30.66 7.67 8.07
C PRO A 791 31.33 6.30 8.09
N LEU A 792 31.07 5.51 7.05
CA LEU A 792 31.66 4.18 6.87
C LEU A 792 32.94 4.29 6.04
N ALA A 793 33.88 3.36 6.28
CA ALA A 793 35.11 3.27 5.49
C ALA A 793 34.81 2.65 4.11
N ASP A 794 35.75 2.81 3.17
CA ASP A 794 35.66 2.20 1.84
C ASP A 794 35.34 0.70 1.95
N ASP A 795 34.41 0.25 1.11
CA ASP A 795 33.93 -1.14 0.99
C ASP A 795 33.12 -1.68 2.18
N GLN A 796 32.87 -0.89 3.22
CA GLN A 796 31.96 -1.30 4.29
C GLN A 796 30.50 -1.12 3.87
N SER A 797 29.75 -2.22 3.90
CA SER A 797 28.29 -2.16 3.81
C SER A 797 27.69 -1.81 5.16
N ASN A 798 26.63 -1.01 5.14
CA ASN A 798 25.85 -0.75 6.34
C ASN A 798 25.22 -2.05 6.88
N THR A 799 25.12 -2.18 8.20
CA THR A 799 24.52 -3.34 8.87
C THR A 799 23.47 -2.89 9.89
N PRO A 800 22.42 -3.71 10.13
CA PRO A 800 21.41 -3.40 11.12
C PRO A 800 22.03 -3.18 12.50
N THR A 801 21.68 -2.06 13.14
CA THR A 801 22.32 -1.62 14.38
C THR A 801 21.94 -2.44 15.62
N GLY A 802 20.97 -3.36 15.52
CA GLY A 802 20.48 -4.16 16.64
C GLY A 802 19.71 -3.35 17.71
N GLN A 803 19.51 -2.05 17.52
CA GLN A 803 18.80 -1.19 18.48
C GLN A 803 17.29 -1.24 18.24
N ASN A 804 16.53 -1.77 19.20
CA ASN A 804 15.07 -1.66 19.19
C ASN A 804 14.64 -0.19 19.39
N SER A 805 13.88 0.34 18.44
CA SER A 805 13.35 1.72 18.41
C SER A 805 12.38 2.06 19.55
N SER A 806 11.92 1.06 20.31
CA SER A 806 10.97 1.20 21.41
C SER A 806 11.59 1.42 22.80
N SER A 807 12.91 1.27 22.98
CA SER A 807 13.57 1.48 24.28
C SER A 807 14.01 2.94 24.49
N GLY A 808 13.04 3.83 24.75
CA GLY A 808 13.33 5.14 25.34
C GLY A 808 13.78 4.97 26.79
N ALA A 809 15.06 5.20 27.07
CA ALA A 809 15.58 5.20 28.45
C ALA A 809 14.96 6.36 29.24
N ALA A 810 13.97 6.07 30.07
CA ALA A 810 13.45 7.01 31.05
C ALA A 810 14.51 7.23 32.15
N THR A 811 15.11 8.42 32.18
CA THR A 811 16.00 8.85 33.26
C THR A 811 15.14 9.18 34.48
N THR A 812 14.89 8.20 35.35
CA THR A 812 14.28 8.45 36.66
C THR A 812 15.33 8.96 37.62
N THR A 813 15.36 10.28 37.81
CA THR A 813 15.95 10.93 38.98
C THR A 813 15.26 10.44 40.24
N SER A 814 15.95 9.60 41.02
CA SER A 814 15.57 9.35 42.42
C SER A 814 16.79 9.59 43.31
N SER A 815 16.68 10.66 44.07
CA SER A 815 17.58 11.06 45.14
C SER A 815 17.23 10.30 46.41
N ALA A 816 18.21 9.59 46.99
CA ALA A 816 18.43 9.35 48.44
C ALA A 816 19.44 8.21 48.66
N PRO A 817 20.01 8.03 49.85
CA PRO A 817 20.74 9.00 50.66
C PRO A 817 22.18 8.51 50.93
N THR A 818 23.02 9.45 51.39
CA THR A 818 24.40 9.25 51.80
C THR A 818 24.52 8.28 52.98
N SER A 819 25.31 7.20 52.81
CA SER A 819 25.85 6.42 53.93
C SER A 819 27.37 6.31 53.83
N THR A 820 28.03 7.06 54.71
CA THR A 820 29.45 6.97 55.07
C THR A 820 29.82 5.61 55.66
N SER A 821 30.87 4.96 55.16
CA SER A 821 31.87 4.27 56.01
C SER A 821 33.11 3.81 55.23
N THR A 822 34.24 4.47 55.54
CA THR A 822 35.57 3.91 55.79
C THR A 822 36.23 2.93 54.80
N LYS A 823 37.25 3.45 54.12
CA LYS A 823 38.35 2.70 53.48
C LYS A 823 39.14 1.89 54.51
N LYS A 824 39.48 0.64 54.17
CA LYS A 824 40.66 -0.05 54.70
C LYS A 824 41.54 -0.52 53.54
N SER A 825 42.80 -0.11 53.62
CA SER A 825 43.89 -0.39 52.68
C SER A 825 44.39 -1.83 52.88
N GLY A 826 44.69 -2.51 51.77
CA GLY A 826 45.42 -3.77 51.75
C GLY A 826 46.33 -3.81 50.54
N SER A 827 47.61 -3.50 50.75
CA SER A 827 48.72 -3.60 49.80
C SER A 827 49.02 -5.07 49.49
N THR A 828 49.26 -5.41 48.21
CA THR A 828 50.24 -6.44 47.87
C THR A 828 50.82 -6.19 46.48
N THR A 829 52.15 -6.23 46.44
CA THR A 829 53.03 -5.83 45.34
C THR A 829 53.47 -7.07 44.53
N VAL A 830 54.08 -6.82 43.35
CA VAL A 830 55.01 -7.70 42.58
C VAL A 830 54.30 -8.60 41.54
N LYS A 831 54.64 -8.66 40.24
CA LYS A 831 55.93 -8.62 39.51
C LYS A 831 55.70 -8.31 38.03
N ALA A 832 56.67 -7.64 37.41
CA ALA A 832 56.75 -7.35 35.98
C ALA A 832 57.50 -8.43 35.19
N SER A 833 57.22 -8.54 33.89
CA SER A 833 58.08 -9.09 32.82
C SER A 833 57.62 -8.49 31.47
N LEU A 834 58.24 -7.44 30.91
CA LEU A 834 59.36 -7.40 29.96
C LEU A 834 59.11 -8.00 28.55
N SER A 835 58.97 -7.13 27.53
CA SER A 835 59.64 -7.15 26.19
C SER A 835 59.10 -5.97 25.34
N ALA A 836 59.84 -4.85 25.24
CA ALA A 836 60.78 -4.48 24.15
C ALA A 836 60.07 -4.10 22.82
N LEU A 837 59.89 -2.80 22.50
CA LEU A 837 60.81 -1.85 21.84
C LEU A 837 61.04 -2.11 20.34
N LEU A 838 60.71 -1.12 19.51
CA LEU A 838 61.43 -0.57 18.33
C LEU A 838 60.44 0.37 17.60
N GLY A 839 60.58 1.70 17.63
CA GLY A 839 61.54 2.51 16.87
C GLY A 839 60.97 2.76 15.45
N ILE A 840 60.61 3.98 15.03
CA ILE A 840 61.54 4.98 14.48
C ILE A 840 60.80 6.33 14.29
N ALA A 841 61.52 7.42 14.59
CA ALA A 841 61.18 8.81 14.33
C ALA A 841 61.92 9.34 13.07
N PHE A 842 61.64 10.61 12.69
CA PHE A 842 62.18 11.46 11.60
C PHE A 842 61.28 11.55 10.37
N LEU A 843 60.96 12.71 9.77
CA LEU A 843 61.17 14.13 10.05
C LEU A 843 60.33 14.92 9.02
N VAL A 844 59.69 16.02 9.41
CA VAL A 844 59.26 17.09 8.50
C VAL A 844 60.13 18.31 8.80
N VAL A 845 60.65 18.97 7.76
CA VAL A 845 60.73 20.45 7.58
C VAL A 845 61.69 20.71 6.42
N ILE A 846 61.18 21.29 5.33
CA ILE A 846 61.80 22.45 4.67
C ILE A 846 60.68 23.41 4.28
N LEU A 847 60.77 24.63 4.82
CA LEU A 847 60.12 25.85 4.33
C LEU A 847 60.88 26.37 3.10
N ARG A 848 60.14 26.71 2.04
CA ARG A 848 60.14 28.05 1.45
C ARG A 848 58.84 28.32 0.71
#